data_AF-A0A1D2V9K9-F1
#
_entry.id   AF-A0A1D2V9K9-F1
#
_cell.length_a   1.000
_cell.length_b   1.000
_cell.length_c   1.000
_cell.angle_alpha   90.00
_cell.angle_beta   90.00
_cell.angle_gamma   90.00
#
_symmetry.space_group_name_H-M   'P 1'
#
loop_
_entity.id
_entity.type
_entity.pdbx_description
1 polymer ?
#
loop_
_entity_poly.entity_id
_entity_poly.type
_entity_poly.pdbx_seq_one_letter_code
_entity_poly.pdbx_strand_id
1 'polypeptide(L)'
;YVEPSYKLSDMSTARFVGKIFGLNDTELQLKIDKLKSLPIDLYIQHDLKLILSNLSNDISSSYQLNDFQNEESYKSWKSREFENVTNLLKKIFIPNIKQLSDPKLNSYLNSKNNLFIPNSFSKIKIYFTKLIEYSIDHDSKNNDLNNIFSNTSYDFLQEISKFWRIDYFTRCSLIYTACHNTVLNMSPASNYLDIARDLYSICERISSLAGFELDPITWPHPDRDVWLKNLFMSYTNDMESIKECLSNIFDYPKFGSFTTFYKILLLDSCFIKIRNSKFPKKWLKTFKITLAEATIQKYREILSIIPRDQSAKFDHLNSVATEIISIIQTVQLKYKKPLLDNLYRSTFIASQFLSAFSNDAKTIIDHIERNTNKDEIVFSDAIELYKNLSEIRSIYFQVMENPKRKFPFDIENYLFKYALDFVNSSAERVPTLIQNAFNEDNFQLDSTNKVSFSVIMIFKMLNQLINSVRDLGWQNKYQEAVLITNFVKVISDGLIYYSNLLFNMVVEDLREISVNQNINATNLSNSSLPNEEESSTNRFFNQFKAAVSSKKVEPPNPYQFKERTCVALNNLQAMLDNINKLDEQINPESMSQIIKENETNYDDRIKGHLFTVRVLKAENLRSNKPNSLPDTTVSIYDAIERRQICKTKLIKEDFNPEWDEEFELAVPAGSMGYLFATIWDYSSAPDIIGRAEFQLEPSRYDDDGLPQEIWVEFAQGGKLLLEISMESERIDALFCLGKAFRSIARTRDRIAKLMVSKFSTFISFAFSRDNLKIFCGSNESLRPTDDSAMDILGDYLNANLSILATSLTHELLLKVMVETWEVVLTSADELLLPSLNSVKNYLLKDKISGGFKWKILSNQIAKIGKNTRALTMNEIDTIFSWLDSLCSFFYNDGDGPPLKELKGSAKYQLLFLIPINYDSGADEIIKEVEGLSEEVLKELTERNYFDINDSNNSSNGANSSNAGTIARSKTVMANGSARARKETENEAKKAKSIISYISKENILLRILITKGEYGKCYVAGRIDQREELANGIHSEKLAKAISQ
;
A
#
# COMPACT_ATOMS: atom_id res chain seq x y z
N TYR A 1 30.67 -64.11 -73.81
CA TYR A 1 29.33 -63.53 -74.03
C TYR A 1 28.34 -64.65 -73.72
N VAL A 2 27.53 -64.51 -72.68
CA VAL A 2 26.47 -65.48 -72.36
C VAL A 2 25.25 -65.01 -73.14
N GLU A 3 24.64 -65.86 -73.97
CA GLU A 3 23.39 -65.50 -74.63
C GLU A 3 22.33 -65.15 -73.57
N PRO A 4 21.67 -63.99 -73.66
CA PRO A 4 20.63 -63.63 -72.70
C PRO A 4 19.50 -64.66 -72.76
N SER A 5 19.04 -65.13 -71.59
CA SER A 5 18.04 -66.20 -71.51
C SER A 5 16.66 -65.77 -72.02
N TYR A 6 16.37 -64.46 -72.03
CA TYR A 6 15.07 -63.84 -72.34
C TYR A 6 13.88 -64.42 -71.57
N LYS A 7 14.15 -65.18 -70.50
CA LYS A 7 13.12 -65.67 -69.59
C LYS A 7 12.83 -64.59 -68.57
N LEU A 8 11.55 -64.31 -68.32
CA LEU A 8 11.12 -63.35 -67.31
C LEU A 8 11.69 -63.68 -65.92
N SER A 9 11.97 -64.96 -65.63
CA SER A 9 12.62 -65.40 -64.39
C SER A 9 13.96 -64.74 -64.10
N ASP A 10 14.69 -64.42 -65.15
CA ASP A 10 16.07 -63.97 -65.09
C ASP A 10 16.18 -62.45 -65.36
N MET A 11 15.04 -61.79 -65.62
CA MET A 11 14.94 -60.36 -65.96
C MET A 11 14.23 -59.56 -64.87
N SER A 12 14.98 -59.20 -63.81
CA SER A 12 14.47 -58.44 -62.65
C SER A 12 13.84 -57.09 -63.02
N THR A 13 14.48 -56.31 -63.91
CA THR A 13 13.96 -55.01 -64.36
C THR A 13 12.66 -55.15 -65.17
N ALA A 14 12.55 -56.19 -66.01
CA ALA A 14 11.34 -56.44 -66.80
C ALA A 14 10.15 -56.80 -65.89
N ARG A 15 10.37 -57.66 -64.89
CA ARG A 15 9.37 -57.96 -63.86
C ARG A 15 8.90 -56.71 -63.12
N PHE A 16 9.83 -55.82 -62.78
CA PHE A 16 9.52 -54.55 -62.14
C PHE A 16 8.68 -53.63 -63.04
N VAL A 17 9.03 -53.51 -64.32
CA VAL A 17 8.20 -52.78 -65.31
C VAL A 17 6.80 -53.39 -65.40
N GLY A 18 6.69 -54.73 -65.45
CA GLY A 18 5.40 -55.42 -65.43
C GLY A 18 4.53 -55.03 -64.25
N LYS A 19 5.11 -54.99 -63.05
CA LYS A 19 4.43 -54.60 -61.81
C LYS A 19 3.94 -53.15 -61.83
N ILE A 20 4.80 -52.20 -62.24
CA ILE A 20 4.42 -50.77 -62.30
C ILE A 20 3.26 -50.55 -63.30
N PHE A 21 3.28 -51.25 -64.43
CA PHE A 21 2.25 -51.13 -65.46
C PHE A 21 1.02 -52.04 -65.24
N GLY A 22 1.00 -52.83 -64.16
CA GLY A 22 -0.11 -53.74 -63.85
C GLY A 22 -0.28 -54.89 -64.87
N LEU A 23 0.80 -55.32 -65.54
CA LEU A 23 0.78 -56.40 -66.52
C LEU A 23 1.02 -57.76 -65.85
N ASN A 24 0.32 -58.79 -66.34
CA ASN A 24 0.54 -60.17 -65.91
C ASN A 24 1.83 -60.75 -66.52
N ASP A 25 2.47 -61.68 -65.80
CA ASP A 25 3.74 -62.31 -66.21
C ASP A 25 3.67 -62.98 -67.60
N THR A 26 2.50 -63.52 -67.98
CA THR A 26 2.26 -64.14 -69.29
C THR A 26 2.25 -63.11 -70.43
N GLU A 27 1.57 -61.98 -70.24
CA GLU A 27 1.52 -60.90 -71.22
C GLU A 27 2.87 -60.22 -71.40
N LEU A 28 3.65 -60.12 -70.31
CA LEU A 28 4.98 -59.55 -70.32
C LEU A 28 5.97 -60.46 -71.07
N GLN A 29 5.93 -61.77 -70.84
CA GLN A 29 6.76 -62.73 -71.58
C GLN A 29 6.44 -62.69 -73.09
N LEU A 30 5.16 -62.63 -73.47
CA LEU A 30 4.74 -62.50 -74.88
C LEU A 30 5.30 -61.23 -75.55
N LYS A 31 5.43 -60.12 -74.80
CA LYS A 31 6.06 -58.89 -75.31
C LYS A 31 7.57 -59.03 -75.43
N ILE A 32 8.23 -59.69 -74.47
CA ILE A 32 9.68 -59.98 -74.53
C ILE A 32 10.00 -60.87 -75.74
N ASP A 33 9.20 -61.90 -75.98
CA ASP A 33 9.40 -62.84 -77.10
C ASP A 33 9.27 -62.13 -78.46
N LYS A 34 8.35 -61.16 -78.58
CA LYS A 34 8.22 -60.31 -79.78
C LYS A 34 9.47 -59.45 -80.00
N LEU A 35 10.05 -58.91 -78.92
CA LEU A 35 11.21 -58.01 -78.99
C LEU A 35 12.54 -58.75 -79.13
N LYS A 36 12.64 -60.02 -78.70
CA LYS A 36 13.85 -60.85 -78.80
C LYS A 36 14.40 -60.99 -80.22
N SER A 37 13.53 -60.99 -81.22
CA SER A 37 13.90 -61.16 -82.64
C SER A 37 14.53 -59.92 -83.29
N LEU A 38 14.52 -58.77 -82.61
CA LEU A 38 15.03 -57.51 -83.14
C LEU A 38 16.51 -57.29 -82.77
N PRO A 39 17.37 -56.84 -83.70
CA PRO A 39 18.74 -56.44 -83.38
C PRO A 39 18.76 -55.07 -82.68
N ILE A 40 18.26 -55.02 -81.45
CA ILE A 40 18.07 -53.79 -80.66
C ILE A 40 19.37 -52.99 -80.52
N ASP A 41 20.51 -53.66 -80.29
CA ASP A 41 21.81 -53.01 -80.11
C ASP A 41 22.27 -52.24 -81.36
N LEU A 42 21.96 -52.74 -82.57
CA LEU A 42 22.29 -52.05 -83.82
C LEU A 42 21.41 -50.81 -84.02
N TYR A 43 20.13 -50.87 -83.64
CA TYR A 43 19.22 -49.72 -83.72
C TYR A 43 19.59 -48.62 -82.73
N ILE A 44 19.91 -48.98 -81.48
CA ILE A 44 20.35 -48.00 -80.47
C ILE A 44 21.67 -47.35 -80.91
N GLN A 45 22.61 -48.12 -81.49
CA GLN A 45 23.86 -47.56 -81.99
C GLN A 45 23.64 -46.56 -83.14
N HIS A 46 22.72 -46.87 -84.07
CA HIS A 46 22.36 -45.96 -85.15
C HIS A 46 21.76 -44.66 -84.60
N ASP A 47 20.78 -44.76 -83.70
CA ASP A 47 20.13 -43.61 -83.06
C ASP A 47 21.17 -42.73 -82.33
N LEU A 48 22.07 -43.31 -81.55
CA LEU A 48 23.11 -42.58 -80.83
C LEU A 48 24.13 -41.91 -81.77
N LYS A 49 24.49 -42.54 -82.90
CA LYS A 49 25.36 -41.92 -83.92
C LYS A 49 24.67 -40.77 -84.64
N LEU A 50 23.38 -40.90 -84.95
CA LEU A 50 22.57 -39.84 -85.53
C LEU A 50 22.51 -38.64 -84.58
N ILE A 51 22.24 -38.90 -83.29
CA ILE A 51 22.24 -37.88 -82.23
C ILE A 51 23.60 -37.17 -82.12
N LEU A 52 24.71 -37.91 -82.14
CA LEU A 52 26.06 -37.32 -82.08
C LEU A 52 26.33 -36.41 -83.29
N SER A 53 25.91 -36.83 -84.49
CA SER A 53 26.03 -36.01 -85.70
C SER A 53 25.15 -34.74 -85.68
N ASN A 54 23.97 -34.83 -85.08
CA ASN A 54 23.07 -33.69 -84.90
C ASN A 54 23.60 -32.70 -83.86
N LEU A 55 24.22 -33.20 -82.78
CA LEU A 55 24.89 -32.37 -81.78
C LEU A 55 26.11 -31.64 -82.36
N SER A 56 26.93 -32.31 -83.19
CA SER A 56 28.08 -31.64 -83.83
C SER A 56 27.66 -30.54 -84.81
N ASN A 57 26.47 -30.65 -85.40
CA ASN A 57 25.93 -29.67 -86.36
C ASN A 57 25.02 -28.59 -85.71
N ASP A 58 24.89 -28.55 -84.38
CA ASP A 58 24.01 -27.63 -83.65
C ASP A 58 22.50 -27.75 -83.98
N ILE A 59 22.07 -28.92 -84.49
CA ILE A 59 20.67 -29.24 -84.80
C ILE A 59 20.17 -30.26 -83.77
N SER A 60 20.31 -29.94 -82.47
CA SER A 60 19.82 -30.83 -81.42
C SER A 60 18.30 -30.81 -81.33
N SER A 61 17.70 -31.99 -81.16
CA SER A 61 16.26 -32.14 -80.94
C SER A 61 15.83 -31.94 -79.48
N SER A 62 16.80 -31.84 -78.54
CA SER A 62 16.53 -31.69 -77.11
C SER A 62 16.50 -30.23 -76.66
N TYR A 63 17.56 -29.46 -76.96
CA TYR A 63 17.68 -28.03 -76.65
C TYR A 63 18.48 -27.28 -77.72
N GLN A 64 18.13 -26.02 -77.95
CA GLN A 64 18.82 -25.08 -78.83
C GLN A 64 19.49 -23.95 -78.02
N LEU A 65 20.38 -23.17 -78.66
CA LEU A 65 21.06 -22.05 -78.00
C LEU A 65 20.06 -21.04 -77.40
N ASN A 66 18.95 -20.77 -78.09
CA ASN A 66 17.89 -19.85 -77.65
C ASN A 66 17.15 -20.33 -76.39
N ASP A 67 17.29 -21.61 -76.02
CA ASP A 67 16.67 -22.14 -74.81
C ASP A 67 17.48 -21.80 -73.55
N PHE A 68 18.70 -21.27 -73.67
CA PHE A 68 19.57 -20.94 -72.54
C PHE A 68 19.77 -19.43 -72.39
N GLN A 69 19.96 -18.99 -71.14
CA GLN A 69 20.21 -17.58 -70.82
C GLN A 69 21.58 -17.10 -71.30
N ASN A 70 22.60 -17.95 -71.20
CA ASN A 70 24.00 -17.64 -71.57
C ASN A 70 24.56 -18.74 -72.48
N GLU A 71 25.44 -18.37 -73.40
CA GLU A 71 26.10 -19.29 -74.33
C GLU A 71 26.97 -20.33 -73.61
N GLU A 72 27.57 -19.96 -72.47
CA GLU A 72 28.36 -20.87 -71.63
C GLU A 72 27.54 -22.03 -71.07
N SER A 73 26.30 -21.77 -70.66
CA SER A 73 25.39 -22.81 -70.14
C SER A 73 25.00 -23.80 -71.23
N TYR A 74 24.75 -23.31 -72.45
CA TYR A 74 24.51 -24.16 -73.62
C TYR A 74 25.73 -25.02 -73.96
N LYS A 75 26.94 -24.44 -73.98
CA LYS A 75 28.20 -25.18 -74.23
C LYS A 75 28.45 -26.25 -73.17
N SER A 76 28.22 -25.93 -71.89
CA SER A 76 28.35 -26.88 -70.77
C SER A 76 27.39 -28.06 -70.93
N TRP A 77 26.11 -27.80 -71.23
CA TRP A 77 25.14 -28.86 -71.52
C TRP A 77 25.54 -29.69 -72.74
N LYS A 78 25.91 -29.05 -73.86
CA LYS A 78 26.29 -29.71 -75.11
C LYS A 78 27.48 -30.67 -74.90
N SER A 79 28.49 -30.24 -74.14
CA SER A 79 29.65 -31.09 -73.79
C SER A 79 29.25 -32.31 -72.96
N ARG A 80 28.39 -32.13 -71.93
CA ARG A 80 27.90 -33.25 -71.10
C ARG A 80 27.03 -34.22 -71.90
N GLU A 81 26.15 -33.72 -72.75
CA GLU A 81 25.33 -34.55 -73.63
C GLU A 81 26.21 -35.34 -74.61
N PHE A 82 27.24 -34.72 -75.17
CA PHE A 82 28.21 -35.38 -76.04
C PHE A 82 28.97 -36.49 -75.29
N GLU A 83 29.43 -36.23 -74.06
CA GLU A 83 30.09 -37.22 -73.21
C GLU A 83 29.15 -38.38 -72.85
N ASN A 84 27.90 -38.09 -72.49
CA ASN A 84 26.91 -39.12 -72.17
C ASN A 84 26.63 -40.04 -73.36
N VAL A 85 26.41 -39.47 -74.55
CA VAL A 85 26.16 -40.23 -75.78
C VAL A 85 27.38 -41.07 -76.18
N THR A 86 28.60 -40.52 -76.07
CA THR A 86 29.83 -41.27 -76.36
C THR A 86 30.08 -42.39 -75.35
N ASN A 87 29.78 -42.18 -74.07
CA ASN A 87 29.88 -43.21 -73.04
C ASN A 87 28.84 -44.33 -73.24
N LEU A 88 27.61 -44.00 -73.66
CA LEU A 88 26.60 -45.01 -74.03
C LEU A 88 27.06 -45.84 -75.24
N LEU A 89 27.61 -45.19 -76.28
CA LEU A 89 28.15 -45.87 -77.45
C LEU A 89 29.29 -46.85 -77.10
N LYS A 90 30.16 -46.51 -76.14
CA LYS A 90 31.25 -47.40 -75.67
C LYS A 90 30.75 -48.65 -74.94
N LYS A 91 29.57 -48.58 -74.31
CA LYS A 91 28.98 -49.70 -73.55
C LYS A 91 28.27 -50.74 -74.43
N ILE A 92 27.93 -50.39 -75.68
CA ILE A 92 27.23 -51.29 -76.61
C ILE A 92 28.28 -52.17 -77.32
N PHE A 93 28.23 -53.47 -77.07
CA PHE A 93 29.13 -54.47 -77.69
C PHE A 93 28.59 -54.92 -79.05
N ILE A 94 29.46 -55.08 -80.04
CA ILE A 94 29.11 -55.52 -81.40
C ILE A 94 29.85 -56.81 -81.73
N PRO A 95 29.16 -57.92 -82.01
CA PRO A 95 29.75 -59.06 -82.72
C PRO A 95 30.00 -58.66 -84.19
N ASN A 96 31.13 -59.09 -84.76
CA ASN A 96 31.59 -58.77 -86.13
C ASN A 96 30.45 -58.69 -87.19
N ILE A 97 30.34 -57.53 -87.84
CA ILE A 97 29.25 -57.10 -88.75
C ILE A 97 29.16 -57.94 -90.06
N LYS A 98 30.01 -58.94 -90.27
CA LYS A 98 30.05 -59.70 -91.54
C LYS A 98 28.92 -60.73 -91.74
N GLN A 99 27.91 -60.80 -90.88
CA GLN A 99 26.88 -61.86 -90.95
C GLN A 99 25.40 -61.43 -90.82
N LEU A 100 25.04 -60.18 -91.11
CA LEU A 100 23.63 -59.76 -91.17
C LEU A 100 23.34 -58.96 -92.45
N SER A 101 23.23 -59.67 -93.58
CA SER A 101 22.77 -59.12 -94.87
C SER A 101 21.25 -59.19 -94.96
N ASP A 102 20.52 -58.43 -94.13
CA ASP A 102 19.06 -58.33 -94.20
C ASP A 102 18.66 -57.04 -94.96
N PRO A 103 17.99 -57.11 -96.12
CA PRO A 103 17.63 -55.93 -96.93
C PRO A 103 16.72 -54.93 -96.20
N LYS A 104 15.96 -55.40 -95.20
CA LYS A 104 15.17 -54.55 -94.32
C LYS A 104 16.08 -53.64 -93.48
N LEU A 105 17.14 -54.18 -92.88
CA LEU A 105 18.11 -53.45 -92.05
C LEU A 105 18.82 -52.30 -92.80
N ASN A 106 19.16 -52.49 -94.07
CA ASN A 106 19.80 -51.45 -94.89
C ASN A 106 18.85 -50.31 -95.30
N SER A 107 17.55 -50.57 -95.51
CA SER A 107 16.55 -49.51 -95.69
C SER A 107 16.32 -48.71 -94.40
N TYR A 108 16.50 -49.35 -93.24
CA TYR A 108 16.32 -48.75 -91.92
C TYR A 108 17.50 -47.91 -91.45
N LEU A 109 18.75 -48.34 -91.73
CA LEU A 109 19.98 -47.59 -91.46
C LEU A 109 20.12 -46.31 -92.31
N ASN A 110 19.27 -46.12 -93.32
CA ASN A 110 19.21 -44.90 -94.15
C ASN A 110 18.10 -43.92 -93.69
N SER A 111 17.37 -44.23 -92.62
CA SER A 111 16.29 -43.36 -92.10
C SER A 111 16.85 -42.20 -91.26
N LYS A 112 16.28 -40.99 -91.41
CA LYS A 112 16.66 -39.79 -90.65
C LYS A 112 16.02 -39.68 -89.26
N ASN A 113 15.30 -40.72 -88.82
CA ASN A 113 14.52 -40.72 -87.60
C ASN A 113 15.09 -41.77 -86.62
N ASN A 114 15.15 -41.43 -85.33
CA ASN A 114 15.42 -42.41 -84.28
C ASN A 114 14.30 -43.45 -84.23
N LEU A 115 14.66 -44.70 -84.01
CA LEU A 115 13.76 -45.86 -84.04
C LEU A 115 13.41 -46.37 -82.64
N PHE A 116 14.38 -46.36 -81.72
CA PHE A 116 14.22 -46.89 -80.36
C PHE A 116 14.16 -45.76 -79.32
N ILE A 117 14.93 -44.69 -79.52
CA ILE A 117 14.82 -43.47 -78.70
C ILE A 117 13.73 -42.58 -79.33
N PRO A 118 12.68 -42.13 -78.62
CA PRO A 118 11.64 -41.31 -79.22
C PRO A 118 12.17 -40.02 -79.87
N ASN A 119 11.68 -39.67 -81.07
CA ASN A 119 12.17 -38.51 -81.84
C ASN A 119 11.83 -37.15 -81.24
N SER A 120 10.73 -37.06 -80.49
CA SER A 120 10.26 -35.80 -79.90
C SER A 120 10.62 -35.77 -78.42
N PHE A 121 11.50 -34.84 -78.05
CA PHE A 121 11.90 -34.65 -76.67
C PHE A 121 10.72 -34.28 -75.76
N SER A 122 9.71 -33.55 -76.27
CA SER A 122 8.46 -33.29 -75.54
C SER A 122 7.68 -34.56 -75.21
N LYS A 123 7.65 -35.56 -76.12
CA LYS A 123 7.03 -36.87 -75.83
C LYS A 123 7.83 -37.65 -74.79
N ILE A 124 9.16 -37.58 -74.83
CA ILE A 124 10.03 -38.18 -73.81
C ILE A 124 9.70 -37.60 -72.43
N LYS A 125 9.58 -36.26 -72.31
CA LYS A 125 9.21 -35.62 -71.05
C LYS A 125 7.88 -36.16 -70.52
N ILE A 126 6.84 -36.26 -71.36
CA ILE A 126 5.51 -36.78 -70.97
C ILE A 126 5.60 -38.24 -70.53
N TYR A 127 6.25 -39.11 -71.30
CA TYR A 127 6.37 -40.52 -70.97
C TYR A 127 7.18 -40.72 -69.68
N PHE A 128 8.23 -39.94 -69.47
CA PHE A 128 9.04 -40.02 -68.27
C PHE A 128 8.26 -39.54 -67.04
N THR A 129 7.50 -38.44 -67.13
CA THR A 129 6.60 -38.01 -66.04
C THR A 129 5.60 -39.11 -65.70
N LYS A 130 4.94 -39.73 -66.68
CA LYS A 130 3.99 -40.84 -66.42
C LYS A 130 4.65 -42.06 -65.80
N LEU A 131 5.87 -42.39 -66.21
CA LEU A 131 6.66 -43.46 -65.59
C LEU A 131 6.99 -43.16 -64.12
N ILE A 132 7.35 -41.92 -63.82
CA ILE A 132 7.58 -41.49 -62.43
C ILE A 132 6.28 -41.63 -61.63
N GLU A 133 5.15 -41.13 -62.15
CA GLU A 133 3.84 -41.22 -61.50
C GLU A 133 3.48 -42.68 -61.18
N TYR A 134 3.60 -43.60 -62.14
CA TYR A 134 3.30 -45.02 -61.89
C TYR A 134 4.28 -45.67 -60.90
N SER A 135 5.54 -45.25 -60.90
CA SER A 135 6.54 -45.76 -59.94
C SER A 135 6.18 -45.32 -58.51
N ILE A 136 5.74 -44.06 -58.35
CA ILE A 136 5.26 -43.53 -57.07
C ILE A 136 3.98 -44.25 -56.62
N ASP A 137 3.03 -44.47 -57.53
CA ASP A 137 1.79 -45.20 -57.23
C ASP A 137 2.04 -46.67 -56.86
N HIS A 138 3.05 -47.31 -57.45
CA HIS A 138 3.45 -48.67 -57.08
C HIS A 138 4.13 -48.70 -55.71
N ASP A 139 5.03 -47.76 -55.43
CA ASP A 139 5.78 -47.73 -54.17
C ASP A 139 4.91 -47.33 -52.98
N SER A 140 3.99 -46.37 -53.16
CA SER A 140 3.04 -45.94 -52.13
C SER A 140 2.08 -47.05 -51.68
N LYS A 141 1.79 -48.04 -52.55
CA LYS A 141 0.97 -49.20 -52.22
C LYS A 141 1.73 -50.28 -51.44
N ASN A 142 3.06 -50.29 -51.51
CA ASN A 142 3.91 -51.36 -50.98
C ASN A 142 4.75 -50.96 -49.75
N ASN A 143 4.95 -49.66 -49.50
CA ASN A 143 5.74 -49.14 -48.37
C ASN A 143 4.93 -48.13 -47.55
N ASP A 144 5.13 -48.14 -46.22
CA ASP A 144 4.73 -47.05 -45.32
C ASP A 144 5.60 -45.81 -45.61
N LEU A 145 5.13 -44.94 -46.52
CA LEU A 145 5.34 -43.49 -46.75
C LEU A 145 6.67 -42.75 -46.41
N ASN A 146 7.72 -43.41 -45.93
CA ASN A 146 8.92 -42.76 -45.40
C ASN A 146 9.92 -42.28 -46.47
N ASN A 147 9.71 -42.63 -47.74
CA ASN A 147 10.51 -42.19 -48.88
C ASN A 147 9.65 -42.10 -50.15
N ILE A 148 9.90 -41.11 -51.01
CA ILE A 148 9.15 -40.91 -52.27
C ILE A 148 9.33 -42.08 -53.26
N PHE A 149 10.53 -42.67 -53.30
CA PHE A 149 10.86 -43.80 -54.17
C PHE A 149 11.50 -44.93 -53.37
N SER A 150 11.20 -46.18 -53.74
CA SER A 150 11.99 -47.34 -53.37
C SER A 150 13.35 -47.31 -54.10
N ASN A 151 14.38 -47.97 -53.54
CA ASN A 151 15.68 -48.07 -54.21
C ASN A 151 15.54 -48.70 -55.61
N THR A 152 14.65 -49.68 -55.77
CA THR A 152 14.35 -50.32 -57.05
C THR A 152 13.73 -49.36 -58.07
N SER A 153 12.78 -48.52 -57.67
CA SER A 153 12.17 -47.50 -58.54
C SER A 153 13.18 -46.43 -58.92
N TYR A 154 13.98 -45.97 -57.95
CA TYR A 154 14.97 -44.94 -58.18
C TYR A 154 16.06 -45.41 -59.16
N ASP A 155 16.60 -46.62 -58.96
CA ASP A 155 17.60 -47.21 -59.85
C ASP A 155 17.04 -47.41 -61.27
N PHE A 156 15.79 -47.87 -61.38
CA PHE A 156 15.09 -48.02 -62.66
C PHE A 156 14.92 -46.70 -63.40
N LEU A 157 14.42 -45.67 -62.71
CA LEU A 157 14.26 -44.33 -63.29
C LEU A 157 15.61 -43.71 -63.66
N GLN A 158 16.65 -43.94 -62.86
CA GLN A 158 18.01 -43.49 -63.15
C GLN A 158 18.55 -44.14 -64.43
N GLU A 159 18.38 -45.44 -64.60
CA GLU A 159 18.79 -46.15 -65.81
C GLU A 159 18.02 -45.67 -67.04
N ILE A 160 16.69 -45.56 -66.98
CA ILE A 160 15.89 -45.01 -68.09
C ILE A 160 16.34 -43.60 -68.43
N SER A 161 16.62 -42.76 -67.43
CA SER A 161 17.03 -41.39 -67.68
C SER A 161 18.35 -41.27 -68.44
N LYS A 162 19.28 -42.23 -68.24
CA LYS A 162 20.52 -42.32 -69.03
C LYS A 162 20.22 -42.73 -70.47
N PHE A 163 19.40 -43.77 -70.68
CA PHE A 163 19.05 -44.25 -72.01
C PHE A 163 18.24 -43.23 -72.82
N TRP A 164 17.32 -42.51 -72.17
CA TRP A 164 16.48 -41.49 -72.79
C TRP A 164 17.14 -40.11 -72.84
N ARG A 165 18.38 -39.98 -72.34
CA ARG A 165 19.19 -38.76 -72.36
C ARG A 165 18.50 -37.57 -71.69
N ILE A 166 17.94 -37.82 -70.52
CA ILE A 166 17.26 -36.80 -69.72
C ILE A 166 18.28 -36.21 -68.75
N ASP A 167 18.65 -34.96 -68.98
CA ASP A 167 19.62 -34.27 -68.13
C ASP A 167 19.06 -33.98 -66.71
N TYR A 168 19.94 -33.70 -65.75
CA TYR A 168 19.61 -33.52 -64.34
C TYR A 168 18.51 -32.48 -64.10
N PHE A 169 18.54 -31.31 -64.74
CA PHE A 169 17.54 -30.26 -64.57
C PHE A 169 16.14 -30.68 -65.06
N THR A 170 16.07 -31.44 -66.16
CA THR A 170 14.81 -31.98 -66.67
C THR A 170 14.29 -33.08 -65.76
N ARG A 171 15.17 -33.92 -65.21
CA ARG A 171 14.78 -34.94 -64.22
C ARG A 171 14.20 -34.28 -62.97
N CYS A 172 14.88 -33.28 -62.40
CA CYS A 172 14.40 -32.57 -61.20
C CYS A 172 13.03 -31.91 -61.45
N SER A 173 12.85 -31.18 -62.56
CA SER A 173 11.57 -30.53 -62.88
C SER A 173 10.42 -31.52 -63.14
N LEU A 174 10.68 -32.63 -63.84
CA LEU A 174 9.66 -33.65 -64.11
C LEU A 174 9.32 -34.50 -62.89
N ILE A 175 10.30 -34.83 -62.02
CA ILE A 175 10.06 -35.50 -60.75
C ILE A 175 9.21 -34.62 -59.85
N TYR A 176 9.51 -33.32 -59.77
CA TYR A 176 8.69 -32.37 -59.01
C TYR A 176 7.25 -32.32 -59.54
N THR A 177 7.09 -32.22 -60.86
CA THR A 177 5.76 -32.21 -61.51
C THR A 177 4.98 -33.50 -61.21
N ALA A 178 5.62 -34.66 -61.33
CA ALA A 178 5.00 -35.95 -61.05
C ALA A 178 4.57 -36.06 -59.58
N CYS A 179 5.41 -35.59 -58.64
CA CYS A 179 5.07 -35.57 -57.22
C CYS A 179 3.87 -34.67 -56.92
N HIS A 180 3.73 -33.52 -57.61
CA HIS A 180 2.51 -32.72 -57.55
C HIS A 180 1.28 -33.47 -58.05
N ASN A 181 1.39 -34.16 -59.18
CA ASN A 181 0.26 -34.88 -59.77
C ASN A 181 -0.22 -36.08 -58.94
N THR A 182 0.65 -36.67 -58.10
CA THR A 182 0.33 -37.85 -57.30
C THR A 182 0.28 -37.53 -55.80
N VAL A 183 1.42 -37.56 -55.12
CA VAL A 183 1.52 -37.63 -53.67
C VAL A 183 1.24 -36.29 -53.01
N LEU A 184 1.69 -35.17 -53.57
CA LEU A 184 1.54 -33.85 -52.97
C LEU A 184 0.11 -33.28 -53.10
N ASN A 185 -0.67 -33.69 -54.12
CA ASN A 185 -2.09 -33.31 -54.24
C ASN A 185 -3.04 -34.22 -53.45
N MET A 186 -2.64 -35.47 -53.17
CA MET A 186 -3.50 -36.48 -52.53
C MET A 186 -3.22 -36.67 -51.02
N SER A 187 -2.16 -36.07 -50.48
CA SER A 187 -1.76 -36.24 -49.08
C SER A 187 -2.43 -35.22 -48.14
N PRO A 188 -2.77 -35.60 -46.90
CA PRO A 188 -3.15 -34.65 -45.86
C PRO A 188 -2.01 -33.66 -45.59
N ALA A 189 -2.35 -32.43 -45.21
CA ALA A 189 -1.40 -31.33 -45.00
C ALA A 189 -0.25 -31.65 -44.03
N SER A 190 -0.43 -32.64 -43.12
CA SER A 190 0.59 -33.09 -42.18
C SER A 190 1.80 -33.75 -42.84
N ASN A 191 1.59 -34.53 -43.91
CA ASN A 191 2.66 -35.30 -44.55
C ASN A 191 3.26 -34.57 -45.75
N TYR A 192 2.54 -33.58 -46.28
CA TYR A 192 2.95 -32.78 -47.43
C TYR A 192 4.35 -32.16 -47.23
N LEU A 193 4.64 -31.61 -46.05
CA LEU A 193 5.89 -30.89 -45.79
C LEU A 193 7.12 -31.80 -45.73
N ASP A 194 6.95 -33.02 -45.23
CA ASP A 194 8.05 -33.99 -45.16
C ASP A 194 8.35 -34.54 -46.56
N ILE A 195 7.29 -34.85 -47.33
CA ILE A 195 7.41 -35.26 -48.73
C ILE A 195 8.02 -34.14 -49.59
N ALA A 196 7.63 -32.89 -49.37
CA ALA A 196 8.21 -31.76 -50.09
C ALA A 196 9.69 -31.54 -49.75
N ARG A 197 10.10 -31.76 -48.49
CA ARG A 197 11.52 -31.71 -48.09
C ARG A 197 12.33 -32.84 -48.75
N ASP A 198 11.79 -34.05 -48.75
CA ASP A 198 12.43 -35.21 -49.38
C ASP A 198 12.55 -35.04 -50.90
N LEU A 199 11.58 -34.39 -51.51
CA LEU A 199 11.63 -34.05 -52.93
C LEU A 199 12.80 -33.10 -53.24
N TYR A 200 13.00 -32.07 -52.41
CA TYR A 200 14.15 -31.17 -52.54
C TYR A 200 15.47 -31.90 -52.35
N SER A 201 15.57 -32.78 -51.35
CA SER A 201 16.81 -33.56 -51.11
C SER A 201 17.11 -34.52 -52.26
N ILE A 202 16.08 -35.12 -52.88
CA ILE A 202 16.24 -35.93 -54.10
C ILE A 202 16.75 -35.07 -55.26
N CYS A 203 16.20 -33.87 -55.46
CA CYS A 203 16.65 -32.95 -56.51
C CYS A 203 18.10 -32.49 -56.29
N GLU A 204 18.49 -32.17 -55.04
CA GLU A 204 19.87 -31.84 -54.67
C GLU A 204 20.82 -33.01 -54.93
N ARG A 205 20.43 -34.24 -54.58
CA ARG A 205 21.20 -35.45 -54.86
C ARG A 205 21.38 -35.68 -56.36
N ILE A 206 20.34 -35.46 -57.16
CA ILE A 206 20.41 -35.59 -58.63
C ILE A 206 21.36 -34.54 -59.22
N SER A 207 21.34 -33.32 -58.70
CA SER A 207 22.22 -32.23 -59.12
C SER A 207 23.68 -32.49 -58.74
N SER A 208 23.94 -32.92 -57.49
CA SER A 208 25.29 -33.17 -56.99
C SER A 208 25.95 -34.37 -57.69
N LEU A 209 25.19 -35.42 -58.03
CA LEU A 209 25.66 -36.52 -58.86
C LEU A 209 26.06 -36.07 -60.28
N ALA A 210 25.51 -34.95 -60.76
CA ALA A 210 25.88 -34.33 -62.03
C ALA A 210 27.03 -33.32 -61.89
N GLY A 211 27.53 -33.07 -60.67
CA GLY A 211 28.61 -32.13 -60.38
C GLY A 211 28.18 -30.66 -60.27
N PHE A 212 26.88 -30.38 -60.12
CA PHE A 212 26.34 -29.02 -60.03
C PHE A 212 25.54 -28.80 -58.74
N GLU A 213 25.55 -27.57 -58.24
CA GLU A 213 24.58 -27.13 -57.23
C GLU A 213 23.19 -27.01 -57.85
N LEU A 214 22.14 -27.18 -57.04
CA LEU A 214 20.76 -27.05 -57.47
C LEU A 214 20.42 -25.56 -57.70
N ASP A 215 20.85 -25.01 -58.84
CA ASP A 215 20.57 -23.62 -59.24
C ASP A 215 19.81 -23.56 -60.58
N PRO A 216 18.47 -23.43 -60.54
CA PRO A 216 17.63 -23.37 -61.73
C PRO A 216 17.83 -22.14 -62.64
N ILE A 217 18.59 -21.12 -62.21
CA ILE A 217 18.92 -19.96 -63.07
C ILE A 217 19.76 -20.36 -64.29
N THR A 218 20.56 -21.41 -64.19
CA THR A 218 21.42 -21.85 -65.30
C THR A 218 20.73 -22.83 -66.25
N TRP A 219 19.52 -23.28 -65.89
CA TRP A 219 18.76 -24.28 -66.65
C TRP A 219 18.11 -23.69 -67.91
N PRO A 220 17.75 -24.52 -68.90
CA PRO A 220 16.97 -24.09 -70.05
C PRO A 220 15.65 -23.41 -69.65
N HIS A 221 15.22 -22.40 -70.39
CA HIS A 221 13.98 -21.68 -70.18
C HIS A 221 12.76 -22.61 -70.03
N PRO A 222 12.55 -23.65 -70.87
CA PRO A 222 11.40 -24.54 -70.72
C PRO A 222 11.36 -25.29 -69.38
N ASP A 223 12.49 -25.78 -68.89
CA ASP A 223 12.58 -26.54 -67.63
C ASP A 223 12.54 -25.61 -66.42
N ARG A 224 13.10 -24.41 -66.55
CA ARG A 224 13.00 -23.33 -65.55
C ARG A 224 11.56 -22.88 -65.36
N ASP A 225 10.79 -22.76 -66.43
CA ASP A 225 9.37 -22.39 -66.36
C ASP A 225 8.51 -23.48 -65.72
N VAL A 226 8.81 -24.76 -65.99
CA VAL A 226 8.17 -25.90 -65.31
C VAL A 226 8.53 -25.92 -63.83
N TRP A 227 9.80 -25.72 -63.48
CA TRP A 227 10.25 -25.61 -62.09
C TRP A 227 9.55 -24.46 -61.36
N LEU A 228 9.48 -23.28 -61.97
CA LEU A 228 8.78 -22.11 -61.42
C LEU A 228 7.28 -22.36 -61.17
N LYS A 229 6.60 -23.09 -62.05
CA LYS A 229 5.20 -23.48 -61.84
C LYS A 229 5.05 -24.39 -60.63
N ASN A 230 5.92 -25.38 -60.49
CA ASN A 230 5.91 -26.28 -59.33
C ASN A 230 6.24 -25.53 -58.02
N LEU A 231 7.23 -24.64 -58.03
CA LEU A 231 7.52 -23.75 -56.89
C LEU A 231 6.30 -22.93 -56.48
N PHE A 232 5.56 -22.38 -57.45
CA PHE A 232 4.36 -21.59 -57.18
C PHE A 232 3.22 -22.45 -56.61
N MET A 233 3.02 -23.66 -57.12
CA MET A 233 2.06 -24.62 -56.59
C MET A 233 2.41 -24.98 -55.14
N SER A 234 3.68 -25.33 -54.88
CA SER A 234 4.14 -25.65 -53.53
C SER A 234 3.99 -24.51 -52.54
N TYR A 235 4.30 -23.29 -52.97
CA TYR A 235 4.10 -22.08 -52.18
C TYR A 235 2.62 -21.85 -51.87
N THR A 236 1.73 -22.05 -52.85
CA THR A 236 0.29 -21.86 -52.66
C THR A 236 -0.26 -22.87 -51.65
N ASN A 237 0.11 -24.15 -51.77
CA ASN A 237 -0.31 -25.21 -50.85
C ASN A 237 0.20 -24.96 -49.41
N ASP A 238 1.45 -24.50 -49.26
CA ASP A 238 2.01 -24.11 -47.95
C ASP A 238 1.23 -22.94 -47.33
N MET A 239 0.90 -21.91 -48.13
CA MET A 239 0.10 -20.77 -47.65
C MET A 239 -1.35 -21.17 -47.31
N GLU A 240 -1.98 -22.07 -48.05
CA GLU A 240 -3.32 -22.61 -47.73
C GLU A 240 -3.31 -23.41 -46.42
N SER A 241 -2.29 -24.24 -46.21
CA SER A 241 -2.12 -25.00 -44.97
C SER A 241 -1.89 -24.08 -43.76
N ILE A 242 -1.11 -23.00 -43.95
CA ILE A 242 -0.96 -21.95 -42.93
C ILE A 242 -2.31 -21.29 -42.65
N LYS A 243 -3.12 -21.00 -43.66
CA LYS A 243 -4.45 -20.40 -43.50
C LYS A 243 -5.36 -21.28 -42.64
N GLU A 244 -5.39 -22.58 -42.90
CA GLU A 244 -6.18 -23.56 -42.12
C GLU A 244 -5.71 -23.65 -40.66
N CYS A 245 -4.38 -23.64 -40.43
CA CYS A 245 -3.84 -23.57 -39.07
C CYS A 245 -4.22 -22.26 -38.37
N LEU A 246 -4.31 -21.14 -39.11
CA LEU A 246 -4.72 -19.86 -38.54
C LEU A 246 -6.22 -19.78 -38.21
N SER A 247 -7.09 -20.48 -38.94
CA SER A 247 -8.51 -20.58 -38.56
C SER A 247 -8.70 -21.34 -37.25
N ASN A 248 -7.85 -22.35 -36.97
CA ASN A 248 -7.88 -23.15 -35.75
C ASN A 248 -6.78 -22.73 -34.76
N ILE A 249 -6.44 -21.43 -34.69
CA ILE A 249 -5.31 -20.94 -33.90
C ILE A 249 -5.42 -21.24 -32.39
N PHE A 250 -6.65 -21.36 -31.88
CA PHE A 250 -6.92 -21.63 -30.46
C PHE A 250 -6.79 -23.11 -30.08
N ASP A 251 -6.63 -24.02 -31.05
CA ASP A 251 -6.17 -25.40 -30.83
C ASP A 251 -4.64 -25.50 -30.74
N TYR A 252 -3.97 -24.36 -30.87
CA TYR A 252 -2.53 -24.17 -30.75
C TYR A 252 -1.67 -25.00 -31.74
N PRO A 253 -1.92 -24.92 -33.06
CA PRO A 253 -1.16 -25.66 -34.05
C PRO A 253 0.32 -25.25 -34.11
N LYS A 254 1.16 -26.19 -34.56
CA LYS A 254 2.61 -25.99 -34.72
C LYS A 254 2.92 -25.44 -36.11
N PHE A 255 3.58 -24.27 -36.17
CA PHE A 255 3.93 -23.62 -37.45
C PHE A 255 5.38 -23.86 -37.91
N GLY A 256 6.17 -24.61 -37.12
CA GLY A 256 7.60 -24.78 -37.36
C GLY A 256 7.90 -25.41 -38.72
N SER A 257 7.19 -26.47 -39.07
CA SER A 257 7.39 -27.20 -40.33
C SER A 257 7.12 -26.33 -41.56
N PHE A 258 6.02 -25.56 -41.57
CA PHE A 258 5.69 -24.63 -42.66
C PHE A 258 6.74 -23.52 -42.78
N THR A 259 7.18 -22.95 -41.65
CA THR A 259 8.21 -21.89 -41.65
C THR A 259 9.55 -22.40 -42.17
N THR A 260 9.92 -23.64 -41.84
CA THR A 260 11.13 -24.28 -42.35
C THR A 260 11.03 -24.54 -43.86
N PHE A 261 9.90 -25.04 -44.34
CA PHE A 261 9.68 -25.26 -45.77
C PHE A 261 9.69 -23.95 -46.56
N TYR A 262 9.02 -22.91 -46.06
CA TYR A 262 9.09 -21.58 -46.65
C TYR A 262 10.52 -21.03 -46.73
N LYS A 263 11.38 -21.32 -45.74
CA LYS A 263 12.81 -20.96 -45.80
C LYS A 263 13.55 -21.74 -46.90
N ILE A 264 13.23 -23.00 -47.13
CA ILE A 264 13.77 -23.78 -48.25
C ILE A 264 13.37 -23.13 -49.57
N LEU A 265 12.10 -22.74 -49.73
CA LEU A 265 11.63 -22.01 -50.91
C LEU A 265 12.35 -20.66 -51.10
N LEU A 266 12.65 -19.94 -50.02
CA LEU A 266 13.37 -18.67 -50.08
C LEU A 266 14.83 -18.80 -50.54
N LEU A 267 15.45 -19.97 -50.38
CA LEU A 267 16.82 -20.25 -50.85
C LEU A 267 16.86 -20.51 -52.37
N ASP A 268 15.73 -20.91 -52.98
CA ASP A 268 15.65 -21.18 -54.41
C ASP A 268 15.77 -19.88 -55.22
N SER A 269 16.74 -19.86 -56.12
CA SER A 269 17.11 -18.69 -56.92
C SER A 269 16.00 -18.23 -57.87
N CYS A 270 15.12 -19.15 -58.30
CA CYS A 270 13.96 -18.85 -59.14
C CYS A 270 12.76 -18.31 -58.33
N PHE A 271 12.69 -18.58 -57.02
CA PHE A 271 11.60 -18.10 -56.15
C PHE A 271 11.55 -16.57 -56.02
N ILE A 272 12.64 -15.86 -56.35
CA ILE A 272 12.71 -14.40 -56.35
C ILE A 272 11.57 -13.77 -57.18
N LYS A 273 11.18 -14.40 -58.30
CA LYS A 273 10.05 -13.92 -59.14
C LYS A 273 8.71 -13.93 -58.38
N ILE A 274 8.49 -14.94 -57.54
CA ILE A 274 7.29 -15.08 -56.71
C ILE A 274 7.38 -14.13 -55.51
N ARG A 275 8.54 -14.03 -54.86
CA ARG A 275 8.78 -13.15 -53.72
C ARG A 275 8.54 -11.67 -54.03
N ASN A 276 8.98 -11.21 -55.21
CA ASN A 276 8.82 -9.81 -55.63
C ASN A 276 7.44 -9.50 -56.23
N SER A 277 6.59 -10.51 -56.38
CA SER A 277 5.23 -10.35 -56.91
C SER A 277 4.28 -9.73 -55.87
N LYS A 278 3.02 -9.53 -56.26
CA LYS A 278 1.94 -9.08 -55.36
C LYS A 278 1.40 -10.21 -54.46
N PHE A 279 1.74 -11.48 -54.71
CA PHE A 279 1.14 -12.63 -54.01
C PHE A 279 1.45 -12.67 -52.50
N PRO A 280 2.70 -12.46 -52.02
CA PRO A 280 2.99 -12.47 -50.58
C PRO A 280 2.17 -11.43 -49.80
N LYS A 281 1.99 -10.23 -50.36
CA LYS A 281 1.16 -9.18 -49.75
C LYS A 281 -0.33 -9.57 -49.71
N LYS A 282 -0.83 -10.27 -50.73
CA LYS A 282 -2.21 -10.78 -50.75
C LYS A 282 -2.41 -11.84 -49.66
N TRP A 283 -1.50 -12.81 -49.56
CA TRP A 283 -1.56 -13.84 -48.52
C TRP A 283 -1.49 -13.25 -47.11
N LEU A 284 -0.62 -12.27 -46.87
CA LEU A 284 -0.57 -11.58 -45.58
C LEU A 284 -1.91 -10.91 -45.21
N LYS A 285 -2.60 -10.29 -46.18
CA LYS A 285 -3.95 -9.76 -45.95
C LYS A 285 -4.94 -10.87 -45.63
N THR A 286 -4.92 -11.98 -46.38
CA THR A 286 -5.78 -13.14 -46.13
C THR A 286 -5.56 -13.73 -44.73
N PHE A 287 -4.30 -13.84 -44.28
CA PHE A 287 -3.96 -14.31 -42.94
C PHE A 287 -4.49 -13.40 -41.85
N LYS A 288 -4.37 -12.07 -42.01
CA LYS A 288 -4.95 -11.11 -41.06
C LYS A 288 -6.48 -11.23 -40.96
N ILE A 289 -7.18 -11.41 -42.09
CA ILE A 289 -8.64 -11.59 -42.11
C ILE A 289 -9.02 -12.91 -41.43
N THR A 290 -8.37 -14.01 -41.79
CA THR A 290 -8.66 -15.34 -41.23
C THR A 290 -8.41 -15.35 -39.71
N LEU A 291 -7.30 -14.75 -39.27
CA LEU A 291 -6.99 -14.62 -37.85
C LEU A 291 -8.02 -13.74 -37.12
N ALA A 292 -8.50 -12.69 -37.77
CA ALA A 292 -9.52 -11.82 -37.20
C ALA A 292 -10.87 -12.53 -37.03
N GLU A 293 -11.28 -13.33 -38.02
CA GLU A 293 -12.50 -14.14 -37.96
C GLU A 293 -12.43 -15.19 -36.85
N ALA A 294 -11.31 -15.93 -36.75
CA ALA A 294 -11.08 -16.89 -35.68
C ALA A 294 -11.14 -16.22 -34.29
N THR A 295 -10.50 -15.05 -34.14
CA THR A 295 -10.48 -14.30 -32.88
C THR A 295 -11.89 -13.81 -32.49
N ILE A 296 -12.68 -13.31 -33.45
CA ILE A 296 -14.08 -12.90 -33.20
C ILE A 296 -14.93 -14.09 -32.79
N GLN A 297 -14.76 -15.24 -33.45
CA GLN A 297 -15.50 -16.45 -33.10
C GLN A 297 -15.18 -16.89 -31.68
N LYS A 298 -13.89 -16.91 -31.30
CA LYS A 298 -13.49 -17.26 -29.93
C LYS A 298 -14.02 -16.25 -28.91
N TYR A 299 -14.00 -14.96 -29.22
CA TYR A 299 -14.56 -13.93 -28.35
C TYR A 299 -16.06 -14.12 -28.10
N ARG A 300 -16.83 -14.51 -29.13
CA ARG A 300 -18.26 -14.83 -28.98
C ARG A 300 -18.51 -16.04 -28.10
N GLU A 301 -17.65 -17.05 -28.16
CA GLU A 301 -17.71 -18.20 -27.24
C GLU A 301 -17.49 -17.76 -25.80
N ILE A 302 -16.47 -16.94 -25.54
CA ILE A 302 -16.18 -16.42 -24.18
C ILE A 302 -17.36 -15.57 -23.67
N LEU A 303 -17.93 -14.70 -24.51
CA LEU A 303 -19.10 -13.89 -24.14
C LEU A 303 -20.34 -14.72 -23.80
N SER A 304 -20.42 -15.99 -24.21
CA SER A 304 -21.54 -16.86 -23.84
C SER A 304 -21.58 -17.22 -22.35
N ILE A 305 -20.49 -16.97 -21.61
CA ILE A 305 -20.44 -17.08 -20.14
C ILE A 305 -21.40 -16.10 -19.48
N ILE A 306 -21.64 -14.95 -20.10
CA ILE A 306 -22.53 -13.92 -19.56
C ILE A 306 -23.98 -14.29 -19.92
N PRO A 307 -24.85 -14.55 -18.92
CA PRO A 307 -26.27 -14.77 -19.18
C PRO A 307 -26.89 -13.55 -19.86
N ARG A 308 -27.81 -13.77 -20.80
CA ARG A 308 -28.56 -12.68 -21.47
C ARG A 308 -29.78 -12.22 -20.67
N ASP A 309 -30.07 -12.92 -19.58
CA ASP A 309 -31.22 -12.69 -18.71
C ASP A 309 -30.84 -11.80 -17.51
N GLN A 310 -31.80 -11.52 -16.63
CA GLN A 310 -31.61 -10.69 -15.43
C GLN A 310 -30.62 -11.29 -14.39
N SER A 311 -30.08 -12.48 -14.64
CA SER A 311 -29.11 -13.17 -13.76
C SER A 311 -27.66 -12.76 -13.98
N ALA A 312 -27.37 -11.83 -14.90
CA ALA A 312 -26.02 -11.31 -15.11
C ALA A 312 -25.47 -10.60 -13.86
N LYS A 313 -24.26 -10.99 -13.44
CA LYS A 313 -23.55 -10.49 -12.25
C LYS A 313 -22.09 -10.17 -12.59
N PHE A 314 -21.42 -9.39 -11.74
CA PHE A 314 -20.00 -9.05 -11.94
C PHE A 314 -19.07 -10.26 -12.00
N ASP A 315 -19.37 -11.37 -11.29
CA ASP A 315 -18.62 -12.64 -11.39
C ASP A 315 -18.52 -13.20 -12.82
N HIS A 316 -19.59 -13.06 -13.60
CA HIS A 316 -19.58 -13.52 -14.99
C HIS A 316 -18.65 -12.65 -15.84
N LEU A 317 -18.62 -11.34 -15.59
CA LEU A 317 -17.72 -10.41 -16.27
C LEU A 317 -16.26 -10.64 -15.86
N ASN A 318 -16.02 -10.98 -14.58
CA ASN A 318 -14.70 -11.41 -14.09
C ASN A 318 -14.22 -12.68 -14.78
N SER A 319 -15.10 -13.67 -14.93
CA SER A 319 -14.81 -14.91 -15.64
C SER A 319 -14.41 -14.66 -17.10
N VAL A 320 -15.11 -13.75 -17.79
CA VAL A 320 -14.73 -13.33 -19.15
C VAL A 320 -13.37 -12.62 -19.18
N ALA A 321 -13.14 -11.68 -18.27
CA ALA A 321 -11.88 -10.94 -18.20
C ALA A 321 -10.68 -11.86 -17.95
N THR A 322 -10.80 -12.78 -16.98
CA THR A 322 -9.75 -13.75 -16.64
C THR A 322 -9.49 -14.75 -17.76
N GLU A 323 -10.53 -15.24 -18.45
CA GLU A 323 -10.36 -16.12 -19.61
C GLU A 323 -9.61 -15.39 -20.75
N ILE A 324 -9.96 -14.14 -21.05
CA ILE A 324 -9.25 -13.33 -22.05
C ILE A 324 -7.77 -13.17 -21.69
N ILE A 325 -7.45 -12.83 -20.44
CA ILE A 325 -6.06 -12.70 -19.97
C ILE A 325 -5.31 -14.03 -20.15
N SER A 326 -5.92 -15.15 -19.74
CA SER A 326 -5.31 -16.48 -19.85
C SER A 326 -5.00 -16.90 -21.29
N ILE A 327 -5.90 -16.57 -22.23
CA ILE A 327 -5.73 -16.86 -23.66
C ILE A 327 -4.58 -16.01 -24.22
N ILE A 328 -4.54 -14.72 -23.90
CA ILE A 328 -3.46 -13.81 -24.32
C ILE A 328 -2.09 -14.33 -23.83
N GLN A 329 -1.99 -14.71 -22.55
CA GLN A 329 -0.76 -15.26 -21.97
C GLN A 329 -0.36 -16.58 -22.65
N THR A 330 -1.31 -17.50 -22.87
CA THR A 330 -1.04 -18.80 -23.51
C THR A 330 -0.55 -18.63 -24.95
N VAL A 331 -1.20 -17.76 -25.72
CA VAL A 331 -0.81 -17.44 -27.10
C VAL A 331 0.57 -16.75 -27.14
N GLN A 332 0.86 -15.85 -26.20
CA GLN A 332 2.17 -15.19 -26.09
C GLN A 332 3.30 -16.18 -25.78
N LEU A 333 3.07 -17.13 -24.88
CA LEU A 333 4.05 -18.17 -24.52
C LEU A 333 4.34 -19.11 -25.69
N LYS A 334 3.30 -19.52 -26.44
CA LYS A 334 3.42 -20.46 -27.55
C LYS A 334 3.96 -19.81 -28.84
N TYR A 335 3.62 -18.55 -29.11
CA TYR A 335 3.92 -17.87 -30.37
C TYR A 335 4.83 -16.63 -30.21
N LYS A 336 6.04 -16.85 -29.69
CA LYS A 336 7.02 -15.76 -29.44
C LYS A 336 7.58 -15.09 -30.70
N LYS A 337 7.66 -15.83 -31.81
CA LYS A 337 8.25 -15.35 -33.07
C LYS A 337 7.17 -14.98 -34.09
N PRO A 338 7.40 -13.92 -34.90
CA PRO A 338 6.49 -13.56 -35.99
C PRO A 338 6.40 -14.70 -37.00
N LEU A 339 5.21 -14.93 -37.54
CA LEU A 339 5.00 -15.85 -38.65
C LEU A 339 5.45 -15.17 -39.95
N LEU A 340 6.26 -15.87 -40.74
CA LEU A 340 6.82 -15.37 -42.02
C LEU A 340 7.48 -13.98 -41.87
N ASP A 341 8.11 -13.74 -40.71
CA ASP A 341 8.81 -12.52 -40.29
C ASP A 341 7.97 -11.22 -40.28
N ASN A 342 6.66 -11.29 -40.53
CA ASN A 342 5.80 -10.11 -40.71
C ASN A 342 4.51 -10.12 -39.88
N LEU A 343 4.07 -11.29 -39.37
CA LEU A 343 2.81 -11.41 -38.63
C LEU A 343 3.05 -11.78 -37.15
N TYR A 344 2.96 -10.78 -36.28
CA TYR A 344 2.97 -10.94 -34.82
C TYR A 344 1.60 -11.41 -34.32
N ARG A 345 1.38 -12.72 -34.36
CA ARG A 345 0.08 -13.36 -34.02
C ARG A 345 -0.41 -13.00 -32.62
N SER A 346 0.46 -13.08 -31.62
CA SER A 346 0.11 -12.80 -30.22
C SER A 346 -0.37 -11.36 -30.03
N THR A 347 0.40 -10.38 -30.52
CA THR A 347 0.06 -8.96 -30.48
C THR A 347 -1.25 -8.67 -31.22
N PHE A 348 -1.45 -9.27 -32.40
CA PHE A 348 -2.68 -9.08 -33.18
C PHE A 348 -3.91 -9.62 -32.45
N ILE A 349 -3.88 -10.86 -31.96
CA ILE A 349 -4.98 -11.49 -31.22
C ILE A 349 -5.30 -10.69 -29.96
N ALA A 350 -4.28 -10.32 -29.18
CA ALA A 350 -4.45 -9.51 -27.98
C ALA A 350 -5.09 -8.16 -28.30
N SER A 351 -4.64 -7.49 -29.38
CA SER A 351 -5.18 -6.18 -29.77
C SER A 351 -6.68 -6.25 -30.07
N GLN A 352 -7.12 -7.34 -30.70
CA GLN A 352 -8.50 -7.51 -31.12
C GLN A 352 -9.41 -7.91 -29.97
N PHE A 353 -8.98 -8.86 -29.11
CA PHE A 353 -9.71 -9.20 -27.89
C PHE A 353 -9.90 -7.99 -26.99
N LEU A 354 -8.80 -7.30 -26.68
CA LEU A 354 -8.82 -6.17 -25.76
C LEU A 354 -9.65 -5.02 -26.33
N SER A 355 -9.56 -4.73 -27.64
CA SER A 355 -10.38 -3.68 -28.26
C SER A 355 -11.87 -4.03 -28.34
N ALA A 356 -12.24 -5.31 -28.49
CA ALA A 356 -13.65 -5.72 -28.46
C ALA A 356 -14.19 -5.66 -27.03
N PHE A 357 -13.51 -6.31 -26.10
CA PHE A 357 -13.90 -6.36 -24.70
C PHE A 357 -13.97 -4.98 -24.04
N SER A 358 -13.00 -4.10 -24.27
CA SER A 358 -13.01 -2.77 -23.65
C SER A 358 -14.14 -1.85 -24.14
N ASN A 359 -14.67 -2.08 -25.35
CA ASN A 359 -15.87 -1.39 -25.83
C ASN A 359 -17.15 -1.98 -25.22
N ASP A 360 -17.22 -3.30 -25.10
CA ASP A 360 -18.40 -4.01 -24.60
C ASP A 360 -18.53 -3.90 -23.07
N ALA A 361 -17.40 -3.92 -22.34
CA ALA A 361 -17.35 -3.95 -20.87
C ALA A 361 -18.19 -2.83 -20.24
N LYS A 362 -18.12 -1.61 -20.77
CA LYS A 362 -18.95 -0.49 -20.31
C LYS A 362 -20.45 -0.81 -20.42
N THR A 363 -20.88 -1.31 -21.59
CA THR A 363 -22.29 -1.63 -21.83
C THR A 363 -22.78 -2.81 -21.00
N ILE A 364 -21.90 -3.76 -20.69
CA ILE A 364 -22.20 -4.90 -19.82
C ILE A 364 -22.35 -4.43 -18.37
N ILE A 365 -21.45 -3.57 -17.87
CA ILE A 365 -21.57 -2.97 -16.54
C ILE A 365 -22.90 -2.20 -16.43
N ASP A 366 -23.21 -1.34 -17.41
CA ASP A 366 -24.48 -0.60 -17.45
C ASP A 366 -25.71 -1.53 -17.47
N HIS A 367 -25.61 -2.70 -18.10
CA HIS A 367 -26.69 -3.69 -18.15
C HIS A 367 -26.88 -4.40 -16.81
N ILE A 368 -25.79 -4.81 -16.16
CA ILE A 368 -25.82 -5.42 -14.82
C ILE A 368 -26.48 -4.44 -13.86
N GLU A 369 -26.01 -3.19 -13.79
CA GLU A 369 -26.53 -2.20 -12.83
C GLU A 369 -28.01 -1.82 -13.01
N ARG A 370 -28.57 -1.98 -14.22
CA ARG A 370 -29.99 -1.71 -14.48
C ARG A 370 -30.89 -2.88 -14.11
N ASN A 371 -30.37 -4.11 -14.15
CA ASN A 371 -31.16 -5.32 -14.05
C ASN A 371 -31.04 -6.01 -12.68
N THR A 372 -29.98 -5.74 -11.92
CA THR A 372 -29.86 -6.21 -10.54
C THR A 372 -30.30 -5.14 -9.55
N ASN A 373 -30.98 -5.57 -8.48
CA ASN A 373 -31.26 -4.69 -7.36
C ASN A 373 -29.94 -4.25 -6.72
N LYS A 374 -29.86 -3.00 -6.25
CA LYS A 374 -28.65 -2.44 -5.64
C LYS A 374 -28.11 -3.28 -4.48
N ASP A 375 -29.00 -3.93 -3.72
CA ASP A 375 -28.64 -4.74 -2.54
C ASP A 375 -28.10 -6.14 -2.90
N GLU A 376 -28.26 -6.60 -4.15
CA GLU A 376 -27.77 -7.90 -4.61
C GLU A 376 -26.36 -7.83 -5.23
N ILE A 377 -25.83 -6.63 -5.44
CA ILE A 377 -24.49 -6.43 -6.00
C ILE A 377 -23.47 -6.52 -4.88
N VAL A 378 -22.66 -7.57 -4.91
CA VAL A 378 -21.57 -7.77 -3.93
C VAL A 378 -20.39 -6.87 -4.31
N PHE A 379 -19.98 -5.97 -3.40
CA PHE A 379 -18.83 -5.08 -3.63
C PHE A 379 -17.51 -5.84 -3.82
N SER A 380 -17.38 -7.05 -3.27
CA SER A 380 -16.21 -7.92 -3.45
C SER A 380 -15.96 -8.22 -4.93
N ASP A 381 -17.01 -8.62 -5.64
CA ASP A 381 -16.95 -8.98 -7.06
C ASP A 381 -16.62 -7.75 -7.91
N ALA A 382 -17.12 -6.57 -7.51
CA ALA A 382 -16.83 -5.29 -8.17
C ALA A 382 -15.36 -4.85 -7.98
N ILE A 383 -14.77 -5.12 -6.81
CA ILE A 383 -13.34 -4.85 -6.55
C ILE A 383 -12.46 -5.81 -7.36
N GLU A 384 -12.82 -7.08 -7.44
CA GLU A 384 -12.12 -8.04 -8.30
C GLU A 384 -12.20 -7.64 -9.78
N LEU A 385 -13.37 -7.15 -10.21
CA LEU A 385 -13.56 -6.59 -11.54
C LEU A 385 -12.64 -5.40 -11.81
N TYR A 386 -12.49 -4.49 -10.84
CA TYR A 386 -11.54 -3.40 -10.97
C TYR A 386 -10.11 -3.92 -11.22
N LYS A 387 -9.64 -4.91 -10.46
CA LYS A 387 -8.29 -5.49 -10.63
C LYS A 387 -8.12 -6.07 -12.04
N ASN A 388 -9.08 -6.88 -12.49
CA ASN A 388 -9.05 -7.49 -13.82
C ASN A 388 -9.10 -6.45 -14.96
N LEU A 389 -9.96 -5.43 -14.84
CA LEU A 389 -10.04 -4.34 -15.81
C LEU A 389 -8.77 -3.48 -15.82
N SER A 390 -8.14 -3.29 -14.66
CA SER A 390 -6.87 -2.55 -14.55
C SER A 390 -5.72 -3.28 -15.25
N GLU A 391 -5.65 -4.61 -15.12
CA GLU A 391 -4.69 -5.46 -15.83
C GLU A 391 -4.95 -5.42 -17.33
N ILE A 392 -6.21 -5.58 -17.76
CA ILE A 392 -6.63 -5.46 -19.16
C ILE A 392 -6.24 -4.10 -19.74
N ARG A 393 -6.43 -3.00 -19.01
CA ARG A 393 -6.01 -1.66 -19.44
C ARG A 393 -4.49 -1.55 -19.58
N SER A 394 -3.72 -2.14 -18.66
CA SER A 394 -2.25 -2.19 -18.74
C SER A 394 -1.79 -2.94 -19.99
N ILE A 395 -2.33 -4.13 -20.24
CA ILE A 395 -2.01 -4.94 -21.44
C ILE A 395 -2.46 -4.20 -22.72
N TYR A 396 -3.62 -3.53 -22.68
CA TYR A 396 -4.14 -2.75 -23.80
C TYR A 396 -3.15 -1.66 -24.23
N PHE A 397 -2.58 -0.91 -23.30
CA PHE A 397 -1.58 0.12 -23.65
C PHE A 397 -0.26 -0.46 -24.18
N GLN A 398 0.14 -1.65 -23.73
CA GLN A 398 1.36 -2.32 -24.23
C GLN A 398 1.21 -2.82 -25.66
N VAL A 399 0.01 -3.29 -26.03
CA VAL A 399 -0.25 -3.96 -27.31
C VAL A 399 -0.65 -2.98 -28.43
N MET A 400 -1.24 -1.83 -28.09
CA MET A 400 -1.72 -0.87 -29.07
C MET A 400 -0.58 -0.06 -29.69
N GLU A 401 -0.45 -0.10 -31.03
CA GLU A 401 0.60 0.60 -31.79
C GLU A 401 0.52 2.14 -31.71
N ASN A 402 -0.58 2.70 -31.17
CA ASN A 402 -0.79 4.15 -31.09
C ASN A 402 -0.75 4.67 -29.64
N PRO A 403 0.32 5.39 -29.23
CA PRO A 403 0.49 5.85 -27.85
C PRO A 403 -0.53 6.91 -27.41
N LYS A 404 -1.32 7.48 -28.33
CA LYS A 404 -2.34 8.51 -28.03
C LYS A 404 -3.74 7.95 -27.76
N ARG A 405 -3.97 6.64 -27.94
CA ARG A 405 -5.31 6.05 -27.80
C ARG A 405 -5.62 5.83 -26.32
N LYS A 406 -6.58 6.58 -25.77
CA LYS A 406 -7.08 6.37 -24.40
C LYS A 406 -7.86 5.06 -24.30
N PHE A 407 -7.96 4.51 -23.08
CA PHE A 407 -8.87 3.41 -22.79
C PHE A 407 -10.33 3.87 -23.00
N PRO A 408 -11.25 3.00 -23.47
CA PRO A 408 -12.57 3.44 -23.96
C PRO A 408 -13.48 4.14 -22.93
N PHE A 409 -13.28 3.89 -21.64
CA PHE A 409 -14.04 4.52 -20.56
C PHE A 409 -13.20 4.68 -19.29
N ASP A 410 -13.70 5.46 -18.34
CA ASP A 410 -13.05 5.67 -17.04
C ASP A 410 -13.49 4.56 -16.08
N ILE A 411 -12.60 3.62 -15.76
CA ILE A 411 -12.93 2.45 -14.93
C ILE A 411 -13.21 2.90 -13.50
N GLU A 412 -12.36 3.80 -12.99
CA GLU A 412 -12.37 4.29 -11.63
C GLU A 412 -13.70 5.01 -11.31
N ASN A 413 -14.15 5.93 -12.18
CA ASN A 413 -15.41 6.65 -11.93
C ASN A 413 -16.64 5.74 -11.86
N TYR A 414 -16.65 4.62 -12.61
CA TYR A 414 -17.77 3.68 -12.60
C TYR A 414 -17.80 2.81 -11.35
N LEU A 415 -16.63 2.34 -10.89
CA LEU A 415 -16.52 1.40 -9.78
C LEU A 415 -16.31 2.07 -8.42
N PHE A 416 -16.09 3.40 -8.39
CA PHE A 416 -15.79 4.14 -7.17
C PHE A 416 -16.84 3.97 -6.07
N LYS A 417 -18.14 3.93 -6.41
CA LYS A 417 -19.21 3.71 -5.42
C LYS A 417 -19.06 2.39 -4.66
N TYR A 418 -18.68 1.31 -5.33
CA TYR A 418 -18.48 0.00 -4.70
C TYR A 418 -17.22 -0.03 -3.85
N ALA A 419 -16.16 0.68 -4.27
CA ALA A 419 -14.97 0.87 -3.46
C ALA A 419 -15.29 1.65 -2.18
N LEU A 420 -16.14 2.68 -2.27
CA LEU A 420 -16.62 3.44 -1.11
C LEU A 420 -17.49 2.59 -0.18
N ASP A 421 -18.41 1.79 -0.73
CA ASP A 421 -19.25 0.86 0.05
C ASP A 421 -18.42 -0.21 0.76
N PHE A 422 -17.36 -0.71 0.11
CA PHE A 422 -16.39 -1.61 0.75
C PHE A 422 -15.71 -0.94 1.95
N VAL A 423 -15.23 0.30 1.79
CA VAL A 423 -14.60 1.05 2.89
C VAL A 423 -15.59 1.28 4.04
N ASN A 424 -16.82 1.71 3.73
CA ASN A 424 -17.86 1.96 4.74
C ASN A 424 -18.27 0.67 5.47
N SER A 425 -18.48 -0.43 4.75
CA SER A 425 -18.82 -1.74 5.33
C SER A 425 -17.69 -2.30 6.20
N SER A 426 -16.44 -2.07 5.79
CA SER A 426 -15.26 -2.45 6.57
C SER A 426 -15.15 -1.59 7.82
N ALA A 427 -15.50 -0.31 7.72
CA ALA A 427 -15.48 0.64 8.81
C ALA A 427 -16.48 0.33 9.92
N GLU A 428 -17.71 -0.08 9.58
CA GLU A 428 -18.75 -0.42 10.56
C GLU A 428 -18.34 -1.56 11.52
N ARG A 429 -17.41 -2.43 11.09
CA ARG A 429 -16.93 -3.56 11.90
C ARG A 429 -15.86 -3.15 12.90
N VAL A 430 -15.15 -2.04 12.69
CA VAL A 430 -13.98 -1.63 13.50
C VAL A 430 -14.31 -1.50 15.00
N PRO A 431 -15.39 -0.82 15.44
CA PRO A 431 -15.70 -0.71 16.87
C PRO A 431 -15.90 -2.06 17.55
N THR A 432 -16.57 -3.00 16.89
CA THR A 432 -16.81 -4.35 17.43
C THR A 432 -15.53 -5.16 17.56
N LEU A 433 -14.61 -5.05 16.58
CA LEU A 433 -13.32 -5.73 16.61
C LEU A 433 -12.42 -5.17 17.72
N ILE A 434 -12.45 -3.86 17.93
CA ILE A 434 -11.72 -3.20 19.04
C ILE A 434 -12.28 -3.65 20.39
N GLN A 435 -13.61 -3.70 20.56
CA GLN A 435 -14.23 -4.15 21.79
C GLN A 435 -13.89 -5.61 22.10
N ASN A 436 -13.90 -6.49 21.10
CA ASN A 436 -13.53 -7.89 21.27
C ASN A 436 -12.05 -8.02 21.65
N ALA A 437 -11.15 -7.30 20.98
CA ALA A 437 -9.73 -7.28 21.30
C ALA A 437 -9.46 -6.78 22.72
N PHE A 438 -10.22 -5.80 23.22
CA PHE A 438 -10.14 -5.32 24.60
C PHE A 438 -10.61 -6.37 25.61
N ASN A 439 -11.75 -7.02 25.33
CA ASN A 439 -12.34 -8.02 26.24
C ASN A 439 -11.50 -9.31 26.34
N GLU A 440 -10.79 -9.69 25.27
CA GLU A 440 -9.90 -10.86 25.24
C GLU A 440 -8.53 -10.60 25.89
N ASP A 441 -8.21 -9.34 26.21
CA ASP A 441 -6.91 -8.97 26.75
C ASP A 441 -6.81 -9.23 28.27
N ASN A 442 -5.72 -9.88 28.67
CA ASN A 442 -5.38 -10.11 30.07
C ASN A 442 -4.50 -8.99 30.66
N PHE A 443 -4.08 -8.00 29.85
CA PHE A 443 -3.23 -6.87 30.24
C PHE A 443 -1.92 -7.31 30.91
N GLN A 444 -1.32 -8.39 30.41
CA GLN A 444 0.00 -8.88 30.83
C GLN A 444 1.10 -8.26 29.96
N LEU A 445 2.30 -8.11 30.55
CA LEU A 445 3.47 -7.60 29.84
C LEU A 445 3.96 -8.59 28.80
N ASP A 446 4.05 -8.18 27.54
CA ASP A 446 4.85 -8.90 26.56
C ASP A 446 6.35 -8.71 26.83
N SER A 447 7.08 -9.82 26.74
CA SER A 447 8.52 -9.95 26.97
C SER A 447 9.40 -8.98 26.16
N THR A 448 8.92 -8.51 25.00
CA THR A 448 9.72 -7.67 24.09
C THR A 448 9.45 -6.18 24.24
N ASN A 449 8.17 -5.77 24.31
CA ASN A 449 7.78 -4.37 24.16
C ASN A 449 6.99 -3.81 25.35
N LYS A 450 6.78 -4.58 26.44
CA LYS A 450 5.98 -4.17 27.61
C LYS A 450 4.55 -3.67 27.26
N VAL A 451 4.01 -4.13 26.14
CA VAL A 451 2.64 -3.83 25.68
C VAL A 451 1.77 -5.07 25.80
N SER A 452 0.46 -4.86 25.82
CA SER A 452 -0.54 -5.92 25.82
C SER A 452 -0.88 -6.44 24.42
N PHE A 453 -1.60 -7.56 24.36
CA PHE A 453 -2.02 -8.20 23.12
C PHE A 453 -2.99 -7.33 22.28
N SER A 454 -3.93 -6.63 22.93
CA SER A 454 -4.98 -5.88 22.23
C SER A 454 -4.42 -4.80 21.31
N VAL A 455 -3.39 -4.05 21.75
CA VAL A 455 -2.77 -2.99 20.94
C VAL A 455 -2.14 -3.57 19.67
N ILE A 456 -1.43 -4.69 19.79
CA ILE A 456 -0.77 -5.34 18.65
C ILE A 456 -1.83 -5.78 17.63
N MET A 457 -2.92 -6.40 18.11
CA MET A 457 -4.02 -6.87 17.26
C MET A 457 -4.73 -5.71 16.55
N ILE A 458 -5.02 -4.62 17.28
CA ILE A 458 -5.64 -3.41 16.74
C ILE A 458 -4.77 -2.85 15.60
N PHE A 459 -3.49 -2.57 15.82
CA PHE A 459 -2.66 -2.00 14.76
C PHE A 459 -2.42 -2.97 13.59
N LYS A 460 -2.38 -4.27 13.83
CA LYS A 460 -2.33 -5.26 12.74
C LYS A 460 -3.58 -5.16 11.85
N MET A 461 -4.76 -5.07 12.46
CA MET A 461 -6.03 -4.89 11.76
C MET A 461 -6.07 -3.55 10.99
N LEU A 462 -5.69 -2.43 11.63
CA LEU A 462 -5.72 -1.11 10.99
C LEU A 462 -4.77 -1.04 9.77
N ASN A 463 -3.56 -1.63 9.89
CA ASN A 463 -2.63 -1.74 8.78
C ASN A 463 -3.19 -2.56 7.62
N GLN A 464 -3.92 -3.65 7.90
CA GLN A 464 -4.60 -4.44 6.87
C GLN A 464 -5.67 -3.63 6.13
N LEU A 465 -6.43 -2.78 6.83
CA LEU A 465 -7.43 -1.91 6.19
C LEU A 465 -6.77 -0.92 5.21
N ILE A 466 -5.70 -0.26 5.61
CA ILE A 466 -4.97 0.68 4.73
C ILE A 466 -4.37 -0.05 3.53
N ASN A 467 -3.73 -1.21 3.75
CA ASN A 467 -3.14 -2.00 2.68
C ASN A 467 -4.20 -2.53 1.71
N SER A 468 -5.41 -2.85 2.19
CA SER A 468 -6.48 -3.36 1.32
C SER A 468 -6.84 -2.41 0.17
N VAL A 469 -6.75 -1.09 0.37
CA VAL A 469 -6.98 -0.07 -0.68
C VAL A 469 -5.73 0.14 -1.54
N ARG A 470 -4.54 0.13 -0.93
CA ARG A 470 -3.27 0.28 -1.68
C ARG A 470 -3.03 -0.88 -2.64
N ASP A 471 -3.32 -2.10 -2.19
CA ASP A 471 -3.19 -3.32 -2.97
C ASP A 471 -4.16 -3.37 -4.16
N LEU A 472 -5.16 -2.47 -4.21
CA LEU A 472 -6.00 -2.30 -5.41
C LEU A 472 -5.22 -1.63 -6.55
N GLY A 473 -4.24 -0.77 -6.24
CA GLY A 473 -3.57 0.05 -7.25
C GLY A 473 -4.54 1.02 -7.93
N TRP A 474 -5.35 1.74 -7.14
CA TRP A 474 -6.33 2.70 -7.65
C TRP A 474 -5.64 3.83 -8.42
N GLN A 475 -5.91 4.02 -9.72
CA GLN A 475 -5.11 4.98 -10.51
C GLN A 475 -5.55 6.44 -10.34
N ASN A 476 -6.79 6.69 -9.93
CA ASN A 476 -7.29 8.04 -9.67
C ASN A 476 -6.86 8.50 -8.27
N LYS A 477 -5.81 9.33 -8.20
CA LYS A 477 -5.21 9.82 -6.94
C LYS A 477 -6.21 10.54 -6.02
N TYR A 478 -7.15 11.30 -6.57
CA TYR A 478 -8.15 12.00 -5.76
C TYR A 478 -9.08 11.00 -5.08
N GLN A 479 -9.63 10.07 -5.85
CA GLN A 479 -10.51 9.02 -5.31
C GLN A 479 -9.80 8.11 -4.32
N GLU A 480 -8.55 7.75 -4.60
CA GLU A 480 -7.69 7.01 -3.67
C GLU A 480 -7.54 7.76 -2.34
N ALA A 481 -7.24 9.07 -2.39
CA ALA A 481 -7.14 9.91 -1.21
C ALA A 481 -8.44 9.97 -0.41
N VAL A 482 -9.61 9.99 -1.09
CA VAL A 482 -10.92 9.92 -0.42
C VAL A 482 -11.13 8.58 0.29
N LEU A 483 -10.83 7.46 -0.36
CA LEU A 483 -10.96 6.11 0.24
C LEU A 483 -10.06 5.96 1.47
N ILE A 484 -8.79 6.38 1.36
CA ILE A 484 -7.83 6.34 2.47
C ILE A 484 -8.28 7.26 3.61
N THR A 485 -8.74 8.48 3.30
CA THR A 485 -9.21 9.44 4.32
C THR A 485 -10.38 8.89 5.12
N ASN A 486 -11.31 8.18 4.48
CA ASN A 486 -12.42 7.53 5.19
C ASN A 486 -11.92 6.45 6.15
N PHE A 487 -10.91 5.65 5.78
CA PHE A 487 -10.28 4.73 6.73
C PHE A 487 -9.56 5.46 7.84
N VAL A 488 -8.79 6.51 7.56
CA VAL A 488 -8.09 7.30 8.60
C VAL A 488 -9.07 7.86 9.61
N LYS A 489 -10.23 8.35 9.17
CA LYS A 489 -11.32 8.78 10.06
C LYS A 489 -11.76 7.66 11.00
N VAL A 490 -12.08 6.50 10.44
CA VAL A 490 -12.60 5.36 11.22
C VAL A 490 -11.53 4.80 12.17
N ILE A 491 -10.28 4.74 11.71
CA ILE A 491 -9.12 4.37 12.52
C ILE A 491 -8.99 5.36 13.69
N SER A 492 -9.08 6.66 13.43
CA SER A 492 -9.02 7.71 14.44
C SER A 492 -10.11 7.55 15.50
N ASP A 493 -11.37 7.43 15.07
CA ASP A 493 -12.52 7.24 15.97
C ASP A 493 -12.38 5.94 16.79
N GLY A 494 -11.91 4.86 16.17
CA GLY A 494 -11.65 3.58 16.84
C GLY A 494 -10.54 3.66 17.88
N LEU A 495 -9.44 4.36 17.60
CA LEU A 495 -8.34 4.55 18.55
C LEU A 495 -8.76 5.43 19.73
N ILE A 496 -9.55 6.48 19.49
CA ILE A 496 -10.14 7.32 20.54
C ILE A 496 -11.06 6.45 21.42
N TYR A 497 -11.92 5.64 20.82
CA TYR A 497 -12.78 4.71 21.55
C TYR A 497 -11.99 3.76 22.46
N TYR A 498 -10.94 3.13 21.94
CA TYR A 498 -10.07 2.26 22.74
C TYR A 498 -9.36 3.02 23.86
N SER A 499 -8.88 4.25 23.62
CA SER A 499 -8.28 5.07 24.67
C SER A 499 -9.26 5.39 25.80
N ASN A 500 -10.54 5.59 25.49
CA ASN A 500 -11.57 5.82 26.49
C ASN A 500 -11.87 4.55 27.31
N LEU A 501 -11.84 3.37 26.69
CA LEU A 501 -11.96 2.09 27.42
C LEU A 501 -10.81 1.90 28.40
N LEU A 502 -9.56 2.16 27.96
CA LEU A 502 -8.39 2.12 28.84
C LEU A 502 -8.49 3.15 29.97
N PHE A 503 -8.92 4.37 29.66
CA PHE A 503 -9.11 5.42 30.65
C PHE A 503 -10.11 5.00 31.74
N ASN A 504 -11.28 4.48 31.36
CA ASN A 504 -12.29 4.04 32.30
C ASN A 504 -11.78 2.90 33.20
N MET A 505 -11.08 1.91 32.62
CA MET A 505 -10.44 0.83 33.37
C MET A 505 -9.44 1.37 34.40
N VAL A 506 -8.59 2.32 34.00
CA VAL A 506 -7.59 2.91 34.90
C VAL A 506 -8.25 3.76 36.00
N VAL A 507 -9.29 4.51 35.69
CA VAL A 507 -10.05 5.27 36.70
C VAL A 507 -10.65 4.32 37.74
N GLU A 508 -11.18 3.17 37.32
CA GLU A 508 -11.66 2.14 38.24
C GLU A 508 -10.55 1.52 39.09
N ASP A 509 -9.36 1.31 38.51
CA ASP A 509 -8.20 0.80 39.24
C ASP A 509 -7.69 1.73 40.33
N LEU A 510 -7.67 3.03 40.02
CA LEU A 510 -7.19 4.08 40.90
C LEU A 510 -8.23 4.49 41.96
N ARG A 511 -9.48 4.01 41.88
CA ARG A 511 -10.46 4.20 42.97
C ARG A 511 -9.95 3.44 44.20
N GLU A 512 -9.94 4.14 45.34
CA GLU A 512 -9.59 3.53 46.62
C GLU A 512 -10.61 2.45 46.95
N ILE A 513 -10.24 1.17 46.78
CA ILE A 513 -10.89 0.12 47.54
C ILE A 513 -10.38 0.32 48.97
N SER A 514 -11.15 1.04 49.78
CA SER A 514 -11.05 0.96 51.23
C SER A 514 -11.32 -0.50 51.61
N VAL A 515 -10.29 -1.33 51.68
CA VAL A 515 -10.41 -2.76 52.07
C VAL A 515 -10.95 -2.93 53.50
N ASN A 516 -11.22 -1.84 54.25
CA ASN A 516 -11.73 -1.91 55.62
C ASN A 516 -13.16 -1.40 55.83
N GLN A 517 -14.02 -1.41 54.81
CA GLN A 517 -15.47 -1.36 55.04
C GLN A 517 -16.13 -2.57 54.38
N ASN A 518 -16.55 -3.52 55.22
CA ASN A 518 -17.34 -4.73 54.96
C ASN A 518 -16.58 -6.05 54.71
N ILE A 519 -15.73 -6.46 55.66
CA ILE A 519 -15.75 -7.86 56.08
C ILE A 519 -16.49 -7.88 57.42
N ASN A 520 -17.80 -8.11 57.34
CA ASN A 520 -18.56 -8.54 58.49
C ASN A 520 -17.86 -9.76 59.07
N ALA A 521 -17.42 -9.63 60.33
CA ALA A 521 -16.84 -10.68 61.11
C ALA A 521 -17.91 -11.74 61.41
N THR A 522 -18.23 -12.60 60.45
CA THR A 522 -18.87 -13.90 60.65
C THR A 522 -18.65 -14.76 59.41
N ASN A 523 -18.03 -15.93 59.62
CA ASN A 523 -17.91 -17.08 58.72
C ASN A 523 -16.68 -17.11 57.80
N LEU A 524 -15.61 -17.75 58.26
CA LEU A 524 -15.18 -19.10 57.81
C LEU A 524 -13.73 -19.33 58.22
N SER A 525 -13.57 -19.99 59.36
CA SER A 525 -12.44 -20.85 59.66
C SER A 525 -12.35 -21.95 58.60
N ASN A 526 -11.13 -22.16 58.08
CA ASN A 526 -10.61 -23.33 57.33
C ASN A 526 -10.24 -23.06 55.87
N SER A 527 -9.05 -22.51 55.67
CA SER A 527 -8.14 -22.99 54.61
C SER A 527 -6.70 -22.66 54.98
N SER A 528 -5.93 -23.70 55.26
CA SER A 528 -4.49 -23.66 55.47
C SER A 528 -3.74 -23.71 54.13
N LEU A 529 -2.74 -22.83 54.00
CA LEU A 529 -1.61 -22.74 53.06
C LEU A 529 -1.72 -21.64 51.98
N PRO A 530 -0.60 -21.00 51.56
CA PRO A 530 0.68 -20.76 52.25
C PRO A 530 0.98 -19.25 52.44
N ASN A 531 1.87 -18.96 53.39
CA ASN A 531 2.43 -17.64 53.73
C ASN A 531 2.41 -16.61 52.58
N GLU A 532 1.41 -15.72 52.57
CA GLU A 532 1.55 -14.43 51.90
C GLU A 532 2.57 -13.63 52.73
N GLU A 533 3.76 -13.43 52.17
CA GLU A 533 4.72 -12.47 52.68
C GLU A 533 3.99 -11.14 52.85
N GLU A 534 3.93 -10.61 54.08
CA GLU A 534 3.44 -9.26 54.33
C GLU A 534 4.14 -8.31 53.34
N SER A 535 3.38 -7.66 52.46
CA SER A 535 3.94 -6.74 51.47
C SER A 535 4.84 -5.71 52.17
N SER A 536 6.00 -5.41 51.58
CA SER A 536 6.98 -4.45 52.12
C SER A 536 6.33 -3.10 52.49
N THR A 537 5.31 -2.69 51.74
CA THR A 537 4.46 -1.51 51.96
C THR A 537 3.65 -1.57 53.26
N ASN A 538 3.10 -2.73 53.63
CA ASN A 538 2.35 -2.93 54.88
C ASN A 538 3.27 -3.01 56.10
N ARG A 539 4.45 -3.63 55.97
CA ARG A 539 5.48 -3.64 57.02
C ARG A 539 6.02 -2.22 57.29
N PHE A 540 6.24 -1.44 56.23
CA PHE A 540 6.59 -0.01 56.27
C PHE A 540 5.51 0.85 56.95
N PHE A 541 4.24 0.70 56.55
CA PHE A 541 3.13 1.47 57.15
C PHE A 541 3.02 1.25 58.65
N ASN A 542 3.22 0.00 59.10
CA ASN A 542 3.21 -0.34 60.53
C ASN A 542 4.41 0.28 61.27
N GLN A 543 5.60 0.34 60.68
CA GLN A 543 6.77 1.04 61.24
C GLN A 543 6.57 2.56 61.30
N PHE A 544 6.04 3.15 60.23
CA PHE A 544 5.74 4.58 60.16
C PHE A 544 4.66 4.99 61.18
N LYS A 545 3.57 4.22 61.24
CA LYS A 545 2.52 4.41 62.23
C LYS A 545 3.08 4.29 63.65
N ALA A 546 4.01 3.37 63.91
CA ALA A 546 4.68 3.25 65.22
C ALA A 546 5.57 4.48 65.54
N ALA A 547 6.24 5.07 64.55
CA ALA A 547 7.07 6.27 64.75
C ALA A 547 6.22 7.54 65.03
N VAL A 548 5.11 7.72 64.31
CA VAL A 548 4.29 8.95 64.34
C VAL A 548 3.13 8.91 65.35
N SER A 549 2.64 7.71 65.71
CA SER A 549 1.59 7.54 66.73
C SER A 549 1.96 8.07 68.12
N SER A 550 3.26 8.27 68.39
CA SER A 550 3.75 8.94 69.60
C SER A 550 3.35 10.44 69.70
N LYS A 551 2.91 11.09 68.61
CA LYS A 551 2.63 12.54 68.54
C LYS A 551 1.27 12.96 67.95
N LYS A 552 0.27 12.06 67.88
CA LYS A 552 -1.13 12.34 67.44
C LYS A 552 -1.32 12.82 65.98
N VAL A 553 -0.53 12.33 65.03
CA VAL A 553 -0.77 12.57 63.60
C VAL A 553 -0.97 11.22 62.90
N GLU A 554 -2.10 11.03 62.21
CA GLU A 554 -2.37 9.80 61.45
C GLU A 554 -1.89 9.95 60.00
N PRO A 555 -0.99 9.07 59.50
CA PRO A 555 -0.60 9.06 58.09
C PRO A 555 -1.76 8.73 57.15
N PRO A 556 -1.73 9.23 55.91
CA PRO A 556 -2.57 8.71 54.84
C PRO A 556 -2.20 7.25 54.51
N ASN A 557 -3.18 6.44 54.10
CA ASN A 557 -2.95 5.06 53.72
C ASN A 557 -2.08 4.98 52.45
N PRO A 558 -1.03 4.14 52.42
CA PRO A 558 -0.15 4.02 51.27
C PRO A 558 -0.90 3.35 50.12
N TYR A 559 -0.85 3.97 48.95
CA TYR A 559 -1.36 3.40 47.72
C TYR A 559 -0.27 2.55 47.04
N GLN A 560 -0.68 1.43 46.43
CA GLN A 560 0.17 0.55 45.63
C GLN A 560 -0.43 0.38 44.23
N PHE A 561 0.38 0.62 43.19
CA PHE A 561 -0.08 0.49 41.80
C PHE A 561 -0.26 -0.97 41.38
N LYS A 562 -1.28 -1.21 40.56
CA LYS A 562 -1.49 -2.49 39.88
C LYS A 562 -0.69 -2.50 38.58
N GLU A 563 -0.13 -3.65 38.24
CA GLU A 563 0.61 -3.84 36.97
C GLU A 563 -0.23 -3.50 35.74
N ARG A 564 -1.52 -3.92 35.73
CA ARG A 564 -2.45 -3.63 34.63
C ARG A 564 -2.62 -2.12 34.34
N THR A 565 -2.52 -1.27 35.37
CA THR A 565 -2.59 0.19 35.22
C THR A 565 -1.37 0.72 34.46
N CYS A 566 -0.19 0.16 34.75
CA CYS A 566 1.05 0.48 34.04
C CYS A 566 1.02 -0.01 32.59
N VAL A 567 0.51 -1.22 32.36
CA VAL A 567 0.33 -1.78 31.01
C VAL A 567 -0.61 -0.92 30.16
N ALA A 568 -1.70 -0.41 30.75
CA ALA A 568 -2.60 0.52 30.07
C ALA A 568 -1.89 1.83 29.64
N LEU A 569 -1.00 2.35 30.47
CA LEU A 569 -0.20 3.54 30.13
C LEU A 569 0.81 3.23 29.01
N ASN A 570 1.49 2.07 29.06
CA ASN A 570 2.38 1.61 27.99
C ASN A 570 1.62 1.43 26.67
N ASN A 571 0.40 0.88 26.72
CA ASN A 571 -0.46 0.71 25.56
C ASN A 571 -0.76 2.05 24.89
N LEU A 572 -1.13 3.08 25.66
CA LEU A 572 -1.39 4.43 25.12
C LEU A 572 -0.15 5.04 24.48
N GLN A 573 1.03 4.88 25.09
CA GLN A 573 2.28 5.33 24.49
C GLN A 573 2.59 4.59 23.18
N ALA A 574 2.43 3.26 23.18
CA ALA A 574 2.64 2.46 21.99
C ALA A 574 1.64 2.81 20.87
N MET A 575 0.40 3.21 21.21
CA MET A 575 -0.55 3.74 20.24
C MET A 575 -0.03 5.03 19.59
N LEU A 576 0.53 5.96 20.36
CA LEU A 576 1.11 7.20 19.83
C LEU A 576 2.30 6.89 18.89
N ASP A 577 3.16 5.96 19.27
CA ASP A 577 4.30 5.53 18.44
C ASP A 577 3.84 4.85 17.15
N ASN A 578 2.79 4.02 17.21
CA ASN A 578 2.27 3.37 16.03
C ASN A 578 1.47 4.35 15.14
N ILE A 579 0.86 5.42 15.68
CA ILE A 579 0.32 6.52 14.89
C ILE A 579 1.44 7.24 14.13
N ASN A 580 2.62 7.44 14.71
CA ASN A 580 3.78 7.97 13.97
C ASN A 580 4.15 7.09 12.78
N LYS A 581 4.16 5.76 12.96
CA LYS A 581 4.42 4.81 11.86
C LYS A 581 3.34 4.84 10.79
N LEU A 582 2.07 4.96 11.20
CA LEU A 582 0.94 5.11 10.26
C LEU A 582 1.04 6.40 9.45
N ASP A 583 1.47 7.50 10.08
CA ASP A 583 1.69 8.79 9.43
C ASP A 583 2.72 8.68 8.30
N GLU A 584 3.87 8.04 8.58
CA GLU A 584 4.90 7.77 7.56
C GLU A 584 4.36 6.93 6.39
N GLN A 585 3.48 5.98 6.67
CA GLN A 585 2.87 5.16 5.63
C GLN A 585 1.87 5.97 4.80
N ILE A 586 0.96 6.70 5.42
CA ILE A 586 -0.21 7.36 4.79
C ILE A 586 0.16 8.69 4.12
N ASN A 587 1.05 9.46 4.74
CA ASN A 587 1.34 10.85 4.42
C ASN A 587 0.05 11.73 4.38
N PRO A 588 -0.53 12.05 5.56
CA PRO A 588 -1.79 12.78 5.65
C PRO A 588 -1.72 14.19 5.06
N GLU A 589 -0.55 14.83 5.08
CA GLU A 589 -0.33 16.15 4.45
C GLU A 589 -0.58 16.08 2.94
N SER A 590 0.01 15.09 2.27
CA SER A 590 -0.18 14.89 0.83
C SER A 590 -1.63 14.56 0.49
N MET A 591 -2.30 13.73 1.30
CA MET A 591 -3.71 13.39 1.09
C MET A 591 -4.61 14.62 1.22
N SER A 592 -4.41 15.42 2.27
CA SER A 592 -5.17 16.66 2.50
C SER A 592 -4.97 17.65 1.36
N GLN A 593 -3.74 17.80 0.87
CA GLN A 593 -3.43 18.69 -0.26
C GLN A 593 -4.12 18.24 -1.54
N ILE A 594 -4.08 16.93 -1.88
CA ILE A 594 -4.75 16.38 -3.07
C ILE A 594 -6.26 16.64 -3.01
N ILE A 595 -6.89 16.48 -1.84
CA ILE A 595 -8.33 16.72 -1.69
C ILE A 595 -8.65 18.21 -1.88
N LYS A 596 -7.88 19.11 -1.22
CA LYS A 596 -8.08 20.57 -1.33
C LYS A 596 -7.91 21.09 -2.76
N GLU A 597 -6.97 20.55 -3.53
CA GLU A 597 -6.72 20.98 -4.91
C GLU A 597 -7.83 20.55 -5.90
N ASN A 598 -8.58 19.48 -5.59
CA ASN A 598 -9.58 18.90 -6.48
C ASN A 598 -11.03 19.26 -6.11
N GLU A 599 -11.29 19.76 -4.90
CA GLU A 599 -12.63 20.14 -4.44
C GLU A 599 -12.85 21.66 -4.48
N THR A 600 -14.02 22.07 -4.97
CA THR A 600 -14.40 23.49 -5.08
C THR A 600 -14.86 24.06 -3.73
N ASN A 601 -15.54 23.27 -2.90
CA ASN A 601 -16.04 23.64 -1.57
C ASN A 601 -15.48 22.69 -0.51
N TYR A 602 -14.28 22.98 0.00
CA TYR A 602 -13.66 22.15 1.02
C TYR A 602 -14.43 22.14 2.36
N ASP A 603 -15.21 23.20 2.63
CA ASP A 603 -16.01 23.34 3.85
C ASP A 603 -17.18 22.34 3.95
N ASP A 604 -17.61 21.72 2.84
CA ASP A 604 -18.65 20.68 2.85
C ASP A 604 -18.22 19.42 3.64
N ARG A 605 -16.91 19.28 3.89
CA ARG A 605 -16.32 18.23 4.71
C ARG A 605 -16.42 18.50 6.21
N ILE A 606 -16.81 19.70 6.63
CA ILE A 606 -17.06 20.01 8.05
C ILE A 606 -18.34 19.29 8.50
N LYS A 607 -18.21 18.40 9.49
CA LYS A 607 -19.33 17.63 10.06
C LYS A 607 -19.70 18.04 11.48
N GLY A 608 -18.87 18.85 12.12
CA GLY A 608 -19.12 19.38 13.46
C GLY A 608 -17.98 20.26 13.93
N HIS A 609 -18.01 20.59 15.22
CA HIS A 609 -17.01 21.39 15.89
C HIS A 609 -16.58 20.66 17.17
N LEU A 610 -15.28 20.49 17.34
CA LEU A 610 -14.66 19.96 18.54
C LEU A 610 -14.36 21.11 19.49
N PHE A 611 -15.07 21.17 20.60
CA PHE A 611 -14.81 22.12 21.68
C PHE A 611 -13.89 21.47 22.71
N THR A 612 -12.86 22.21 23.13
CA THR A 612 -12.09 21.88 24.34
C THR A 612 -12.44 22.86 25.43
N VAL A 613 -12.96 22.35 26.54
CA VAL A 613 -13.32 23.13 27.73
C VAL A 613 -12.35 22.77 28.84
N ARG A 614 -11.55 23.74 29.27
CA ARG A 614 -10.64 23.63 30.42
C ARG A 614 -11.22 24.39 31.61
N VAL A 615 -11.41 23.66 32.71
CA VAL A 615 -11.88 24.18 33.99
C VAL A 615 -10.65 24.63 34.77
N LEU A 616 -10.41 25.94 34.81
CA LEU A 616 -9.22 26.50 35.46
C LEU A 616 -9.42 26.61 36.97
N LYS A 617 -10.26 27.56 37.39
CA LYS A 617 -10.44 27.91 38.80
C LYS A 617 -11.83 28.47 39.08
N ALA A 618 -12.23 28.47 40.35
CA ALA A 618 -13.37 29.23 40.82
C ALA A 618 -12.95 30.28 41.85
N GLU A 619 -13.71 31.37 41.94
CA GLU A 619 -13.46 32.45 42.90
C GLU A 619 -14.71 32.76 43.73
N ASN A 620 -14.48 33.10 44.99
CA ASN A 620 -15.50 33.57 45.95
C ASN A 620 -16.67 32.59 46.14
N LEU A 621 -16.37 31.28 46.19
CA LEU A 621 -17.39 30.27 46.48
C LEU A 621 -17.98 30.47 47.88
N ARG A 622 -19.29 30.30 48.01
CA ARG A 622 -19.98 30.38 49.30
C ARG A 622 -20.46 28.99 49.69
N SER A 623 -19.92 28.42 50.78
CA SER A 623 -20.49 27.18 51.32
C SER A 623 -21.89 27.47 51.85
N ASN A 624 -22.85 26.59 51.55
CA ASN A 624 -24.19 26.63 52.13
C ASN A 624 -24.17 26.37 53.65
N LYS A 625 -23.07 25.84 54.17
CA LYS A 625 -22.89 25.50 55.58
C LYS A 625 -22.14 26.62 56.31
N PRO A 626 -22.65 27.12 57.46
CA PRO A 626 -21.97 28.15 58.23
C PRO A 626 -20.67 27.60 58.84
N ASN A 627 -19.55 28.31 58.64
CA ASN A 627 -18.23 28.08 59.25
C ASN A 627 -17.41 26.83 58.80
N SER A 628 -17.72 26.23 57.64
CA SER A 628 -16.87 25.21 57.00
C SER A 628 -16.34 25.66 55.65
N LEU A 629 -15.10 25.29 55.33
CA LEU A 629 -14.56 25.42 53.97
C LEU A 629 -15.17 24.29 53.11
N PRO A 630 -15.55 24.57 51.85
CA PRO A 630 -16.17 23.58 50.98
C PRO A 630 -15.13 22.63 50.40
N ASP A 631 -15.51 21.36 50.21
CA ASP A 631 -14.69 20.38 49.46
C ASP A 631 -15.26 20.28 48.05
N THR A 632 -14.60 20.89 47.08
CA THR A 632 -15.23 21.28 45.82
C THR A 632 -14.88 20.36 44.64
N THR A 633 -15.88 20.08 43.81
CA THR A 633 -15.69 19.53 42.45
C THR A 633 -16.62 20.23 41.46
N VAL A 634 -16.21 20.30 40.21
CA VAL A 634 -17.05 20.77 39.10
C VAL A 634 -17.48 19.59 38.26
N SER A 635 -18.77 19.52 37.95
CA SER A 635 -19.32 18.61 36.95
C SER A 635 -19.96 19.40 35.82
N ILE A 636 -19.58 19.08 34.58
CA ILE A 636 -20.20 19.66 33.38
C ILE A 636 -21.16 18.63 32.79
N TYR A 637 -22.41 19.05 32.59
CA TYR A 637 -23.47 18.23 32.00
C TYR A 637 -23.93 18.80 30.67
N ASP A 638 -24.15 17.91 29.71
CA ASP A 638 -24.83 18.22 28.47
C ASP A 638 -26.35 18.29 28.74
N ALA A 639 -26.96 19.44 28.46
CA ALA A 639 -28.40 19.64 28.65
C ALA A 639 -29.24 18.85 27.64
N ILE A 640 -28.72 18.65 26.42
CA ILE A 640 -29.41 18.02 25.30
C ILE A 640 -29.33 16.50 25.46
N GLU A 641 -28.12 15.97 25.59
CA GLU A 641 -27.89 14.53 25.71
C GLU A 641 -28.12 13.99 27.12
N ARG A 642 -28.30 14.87 28.12
CA ARG A 642 -28.48 14.52 29.54
C ARG A 642 -27.38 13.61 30.10
N ARG A 643 -26.16 13.74 29.57
CA ARG A 643 -24.99 12.99 30.01
C ARG A 643 -24.01 13.89 30.74
N GLN A 644 -23.31 13.32 31.72
CA GLN A 644 -22.18 13.99 32.33
C GLN A 644 -20.98 13.95 31.37
N ILE A 645 -20.48 15.11 30.97
CA ILE A 645 -19.30 15.22 30.11
C ILE A 645 -18.05 14.99 30.96
N CYS A 646 -18.00 15.63 32.14
CA CYS A 646 -16.84 15.51 33.00
C CYS A 646 -17.13 15.73 34.49
N LYS A 647 -16.18 15.31 35.32
CA LYS A 647 -16.03 15.64 36.73
C LYS A 647 -14.55 15.97 37.01
N THR A 648 -14.28 17.09 37.66
CA THR A 648 -12.92 17.42 38.11
C THR A 648 -12.55 16.69 39.40
N LYS A 649 -11.25 16.70 39.74
CA LYS A 649 -10.72 16.20 41.03
C LYS A 649 -11.32 16.95 42.22
N LEU A 650 -11.34 16.27 43.37
CA LEU A 650 -11.77 16.87 44.64
C LEU A 650 -10.66 17.75 45.21
N ILE A 651 -10.96 19.03 45.46
CA ILE A 651 -10.09 19.96 46.17
C ILE A 651 -10.72 20.23 47.53
N LYS A 652 -9.95 20.01 48.61
CA LYS A 652 -10.47 20.10 49.98
C LYS A 652 -10.20 21.47 50.57
N GLU A 653 -11.14 21.92 51.41
CA GLU A 653 -11.02 23.10 52.27
C GLU A 653 -10.56 24.41 51.57
N ASP A 654 -11.12 24.75 50.40
CA ASP A 654 -10.76 25.98 49.66
C ASP A 654 -11.97 26.72 49.05
N PHE A 655 -12.02 28.04 49.23
CA PHE A 655 -13.04 28.91 48.62
C PHE A 655 -12.68 29.35 47.19
N ASN A 656 -11.42 29.19 46.78
CA ASN A 656 -10.93 29.57 45.46
C ASN A 656 -10.15 28.42 44.80
N PRO A 657 -10.80 27.25 44.60
CA PRO A 657 -10.15 26.05 44.10
C PRO A 657 -9.61 26.21 42.66
N GLU A 658 -8.45 25.61 42.38
CA GLU A 658 -7.81 25.55 41.06
C GLU A 658 -7.67 24.09 40.59
N TRP A 659 -8.42 23.72 39.54
CA TRP A 659 -8.44 22.35 39.01
C TRP A 659 -7.44 22.13 37.88
N ASP A 660 -7.40 23.06 36.91
CA ASP A 660 -6.64 22.97 35.66
C ASP A 660 -6.86 21.64 34.92
N GLU A 661 -8.12 21.31 34.64
CA GLU A 661 -8.52 20.08 33.94
C GLU A 661 -9.27 20.37 32.65
N GLU A 662 -8.89 19.69 31.56
CA GLU A 662 -9.46 19.88 30.22
C GLU A 662 -10.26 18.67 29.73
N PHE A 663 -11.31 18.95 28.96
CA PHE A 663 -12.25 17.96 28.44
C PHE A 663 -12.68 18.35 27.02
N GLU A 664 -12.96 17.35 26.19
CA GLU A 664 -13.37 17.55 24.80
C GLU A 664 -14.85 17.18 24.60
N LEU A 665 -15.55 17.98 23.80
CA LEU A 665 -16.93 17.76 23.40
C LEU A 665 -17.08 18.02 21.90
N ALA A 666 -17.55 17.04 21.15
CA ALA A 666 -17.94 17.23 19.76
C ALA A 666 -19.40 17.72 19.66
N VAL A 667 -19.62 18.82 18.95
CA VAL A 667 -20.95 19.39 18.66
C VAL A 667 -21.22 19.26 17.15
N PRO A 668 -22.33 18.64 16.72
CA PRO A 668 -22.65 18.49 15.30
C PRO A 668 -22.80 19.83 14.56
N ALA A 669 -22.50 19.85 13.26
CA ALA A 669 -22.62 21.05 12.45
C ALA A 669 -24.05 21.62 12.49
N GLY A 670 -24.16 22.95 12.63
CA GLY A 670 -25.45 23.64 12.73
C GLY A 670 -26.19 23.49 14.07
N SER A 671 -25.58 22.81 15.05
CA SER A 671 -26.12 22.69 16.41
C SER A 671 -25.33 23.57 17.39
N MET A 672 -25.95 23.91 18.53
CA MET A 672 -25.29 24.60 19.64
C MET A 672 -25.14 23.65 20.82
N GLY A 673 -23.99 23.69 21.50
CA GLY A 673 -23.77 22.92 22.73
C GLY A 673 -24.34 23.67 23.94
N TYR A 674 -25.33 23.11 24.62
CA TYR A 674 -25.93 23.73 25.80
C TYR A 674 -25.46 23.01 27.07
N LEU A 675 -24.65 23.67 27.89
CA LEU A 675 -23.94 23.03 29.01
C LEU A 675 -24.32 23.63 30.37
N PHE A 676 -24.31 22.77 31.39
CA PHE A 676 -24.44 23.16 32.79
C PHE A 676 -23.17 22.86 33.56
N ALA A 677 -22.52 23.88 34.12
CA ALA A 677 -21.48 23.72 35.13
C ALA A 677 -22.13 23.70 36.51
N THR A 678 -21.95 22.61 37.26
CA THR A 678 -22.43 22.47 38.64
C THR A 678 -21.26 22.28 39.59
N ILE A 679 -21.17 23.09 40.63
CA ILE A 679 -20.18 22.96 41.70
C ILE A 679 -20.81 22.22 42.88
N TRP A 680 -20.14 21.15 43.30
CA TRP A 680 -20.52 20.31 44.43
C TRP A 680 -19.64 20.58 45.65
N ASP A 681 -20.21 20.49 46.85
CA ASP A 681 -19.53 20.44 48.15
C ASP A 681 -19.64 19.02 48.74
N TYR A 682 -18.49 18.38 48.97
CA TYR A 682 -18.36 17.03 49.55
C TYR A 682 -17.91 17.04 51.01
N SER A 683 -17.84 18.19 51.67
CA SER A 683 -17.38 18.32 53.07
C SER A 683 -18.16 17.47 54.08
N SER A 684 -19.35 16.97 53.72
CA SER A 684 -20.10 15.99 54.52
C SER A 684 -20.95 15.10 53.61
N ALA A 685 -22.20 15.48 53.36
CA ALA A 685 -23.03 14.93 52.28
C ALA A 685 -22.87 15.81 51.03
N PRO A 686 -22.99 15.24 49.81
CA PRO A 686 -22.91 16.00 48.57
C PRO A 686 -24.01 17.06 48.52
N ASP A 687 -23.63 18.34 48.48
CA ASP A 687 -24.53 19.48 48.32
C ASP A 687 -24.11 20.34 47.12
N ILE A 688 -25.04 21.12 46.55
CA ILE A 688 -24.76 21.99 45.38
C ILE A 688 -24.50 23.41 45.87
N ILE A 689 -23.31 23.94 45.56
CA ILE A 689 -22.93 25.34 45.83
C ILE A 689 -23.53 26.26 44.77
N GLY A 690 -23.49 25.84 43.52
CA GLY A 690 -23.88 26.69 42.41
C GLY A 690 -24.03 25.90 41.12
N ARG A 691 -24.97 26.36 40.29
CA ARG A 691 -25.15 25.87 38.93
C ARG A 691 -25.20 27.08 38.00
N ALA A 692 -24.47 27.00 36.90
CA ALA A 692 -24.49 28.00 35.86
C ALA A 692 -24.61 27.33 34.49
N GLU A 693 -25.23 28.06 33.56
CA GLU A 693 -25.40 27.64 32.18
C GLU A 693 -24.48 28.45 31.27
N PHE A 694 -23.94 27.80 30.24
CA PHE A 694 -23.18 28.46 29.20
C PHE A 694 -23.37 27.72 27.87
N GLN A 695 -23.22 28.46 26.77
CA GLN A 695 -23.49 27.98 25.42
C GLN A 695 -22.19 27.92 24.61
N LEU A 696 -22.02 26.83 23.88
CA LEU A 696 -20.97 26.61 22.90
C LEU A 696 -21.56 26.85 21.52
N GLU A 697 -21.55 28.11 21.11
CA GLU A 697 -22.03 28.55 19.80
C GLU A 697 -20.83 28.73 18.86
N PRO A 698 -20.73 27.98 17.74
CA PRO A 698 -19.57 28.04 16.85
C PRO A 698 -19.24 29.44 16.32
N SER A 699 -20.22 30.32 16.15
CA SER A 699 -20.02 31.70 15.66
C SER A 699 -19.27 32.61 16.63
N ARG A 700 -19.14 32.23 17.91
CA ARG A 700 -18.47 33.04 18.95
C ARG A 700 -17.00 32.71 19.14
N TYR A 701 -16.51 31.65 18.50
CA TYR A 701 -15.16 31.14 18.67
C TYR A 701 -14.49 31.01 17.31
N ASP A 702 -13.19 31.28 17.26
CA ASP A 702 -12.38 31.12 16.06
C ASP A 702 -12.06 29.64 15.80
N ASP A 703 -11.90 29.27 14.52
CA ASP A 703 -11.57 27.92 14.06
C ASP A 703 -10.05 27.62 14.11
N ASP A 704 -9.34 28.22 15.06
CA ASP A 704 -7.88 28.16 15.18
C ASP A 704 -7.40 27.24 16.32
N GLY A 705 -8.33 26.77 17.16
CA GLY A 705 -8.06 25.96 18.33
C GLY A 705 -7.37 26.69 19.49
N LEU A 706 -7.28 28.02 19.45
CA LEU A 706 -6.71 28.82 20.53
C LEU A 706 -7.73 29.01 21.66
N PRO A 707 -7.29 28.91 22.93
CA PRO A 707 -8.20 29.03 24.07
C PRO A 707 -8.64 30.46 24.30
N GLN A 708 -9.92 30.64 24.59
CA GLN A 708 -10.51 31.90 25.02
C GLN A 708 -11.04 31.77 26.45
N GLU A 709 -10.61 32.68 27.34
CA GLU A 709 -11.06 32.72 28.73
C GLU A 709 -12.47 33.33 28.85
N ILE A 710 -13.35 32.67 29.62
CA ILE A 710 -14.72 33.10 29.89
C ILE A 710 -15.04 32.90 31.38
N TRP A 711 -15.58 33.94 32.02
CA TRP A 711 -16.12 33.87 33.37
C TRP A 711 -17.60 33.49 33.35
N VAL A 712 -17.95 32.47 34.12
CA VAL A 712 -19.32 32.01 34.32
C VAL A 712 -19.74 32.30 35.75
N GLU A 713 -20.76 33.14 35.94
CA GLU A 713 -21.23 33.56 37.28
C GLU A 713 -22.32 32.63 37.82
N PHE A 714 -22.27 32.32 39.11
CA PHE A 714 -23.30 31.51 39.78
C PHE A 714 -24.38 32.38 40.41
N ALA A 715 -25.65 31.95 40.29
CA ALA A 715 -26.79 32.68 40.87
C ALA A 715 -26.70 32.87 42.40
N GLN A 716 -26.05 31.94 43.12
CA GLN A 716 -25.88 31.98 44.58
C GLN A 716 -24.62 32.73 45.03
N GLY A 717 -23.85 33.27 44.08
CA GLY A 717 -22.58 33.96 44.30
C GLY A 717 -21.35 33.08 44.03
N GLY A 718 -20.28 33.72 43.55
CA GLY A 718 -19.06 33.06 43.07
C GLY A 718 -18.99 33.03 41.54
N LYS A 719 -17.79 32.82 40.99
CA LYS A 719 -17.56 32.74 39.53
C LYS A 719 -16.64 31.58 39.20
N LEU A 720 -16.80 31.00 38.02
CA LEU A 720 -15.97 29.93 37.46
C LEU A 720 -15.27 30.43 36.20
N LEU A 721 -13.96 30.27 36.13
CA LEU A 721 -13.16 30.58 34.96
C LEU A 721 -13.01 29.34 34.08
N LEU A 722 -13.45 29.45 32.83
CA LEU A 722 -13.33 28.43 31.81
C LEU A 722 -12.45 28.93 30.67
N GLU A 723 -11.59 28.08 30.13
CA GLU A 723 -10.91 28.27 28.85
C GLU A 723 -11.61 27.41 27.80
N ILE A 724 -12.07 28.02 26.71
CA ILE A 724 -12.80 27.33 25.64
C ILE A 724 -12.08 27.56 24.32
N SER A 725 -11.73 26.47 23.62
CA SER A 725 -11.26 26.53 22.23
C SER A 725 -12.13 25.68 21.30
N MET A 726 -12.17 26.04 20.02
CA MET A 726 -12.99 25.39 19.00
C MET A 726 -12.14 25.05 17.78
N GLU A 727 -12.35 23.84 17.24
CA GLU A 727 -11.75 23.39 15.98
C GLU A 727 -12.79 22.62 15.18
N SER A 728 -12.94 22.92 13.90
CA SER A 728 -13.95 22.36 13.02
C SER A 728 -13.55 20.96 12.58
N GLU A 729 -14.40 20.00 12.89
CA GLU A 729 -14.20 18.60 12.58
C GLU A 729 -14.42 18.35 11.09
N ARG A 730 -13.31 18.12 10.38
CA ARG A 730 -13.26 17.88 8.95
C ARG A 730 -12.99 16.40 8.66
N ILE A 731 -13.68 15.83 7.68
CA ILE A 731 -13.31 14.51 7.13
C ILE A 731 -12.08 14.70 6.23
N ASP A 732 -10.94 14.85 6.90
CA ASP A 732 -9.63 15.10 6.31
C ASP A 732 -8.58 14.28 7.07
N ALA A 733 -7.65 13.66 6.33
CA ALA A 733 -6.69 12.74 6.92
C ALA A 733 -5.82 13.42 8.01
N LEU A 734 -5.43 14.68 7.79
CA LEU A 734 -4.59 15.44 8.70
C LEU A 734 -5.34 15.78 9.99
N PHE A 735 -6.58 16.25 9.87
CA PHE A 735 -7.42 16.54 11.03
C PHE A 735 -7.74 15.26 11.82
N CYS A 736 -8.19 14.20 11.15
CA CYS A 736 -8.56 12.95 11.80
C CYS A 736 -7.38 12.32 12.56
N LEU A 737 -6.20 12.24 11.96
CA LEU A 737 -5.02 11.68 12.63
C LEU A 737 -4.57 12.56 13.80
N GLY A 738 -4.58 13.88 13.62
CA GLY A 738 -4.27 14.84 14.67
C GLY A 738 -5.21 14.74 15.87
N LYS A 739 -6.52 14.58 15.62
CA LYS A 739 -7.54 14.41 16.65
C LYS A 739 -7.28 13.15 17.47
N ALA A 740 -6.99 12.02 16.82
CA ALA A 740 -6.62 10.78 17.51
C ALA A 740 -5.36 10.95 18.37
N PHE A 741 -4.27 11.45 17.76
CA PHE A 741 -3.00 11.59 18.47
C PHE A 741 -3.15 12.49 19.70
N ARG A 742 -3.77 13.66 19.54
CA ARG A 742 -4.02 14.60 20.64
C ARG A 742 -4.90 13.98 21.73
N SER A 743 -6.02 13.34 21.37
CA SER A 743 -6.91 12.72 22.34
C SER A 743 -6.22 11.62 23.16
N ILE A 744 -5.41 10.77 22.50
CA ILE A 744 -4.65 9.70 23.16
C ILE A 744 -3.54 10.30 24.03
N ALA A 745 -2.82 11.31 23.54
CA ALA A 745 -1.76 11.99 24.30
C ALA A 745 -2.33 12.66 25.56
N ARG A 746 -3.49 13.34 25.44
CA ARG A 746 -4.22 13.90 26.58
C ARG A 746 -4.68 12.82 27.55
N THR A 747 -5.18 11.70 27.06
CA THR A 747 -5.60 10.58 27.90
C THR A 747 -4.43 9.97 28.67
N ARG A 748 -3.29 9.74 28.00
CA ARG A 748 -2.03 9.29 28.63
C ARG A 748 -1.59 10.26 29.72
N ASP A 749 -1.56 11.56 29.42
CA ASP A 749 -1.11 12.60 30.36
C ASP A 749 -2.07 12.75 31.53
N ARG A 750 -3.37 12.60 31.28
CA ARG A 750 -4.38 12.57 32.33
C ARG A 750 -4.21 11.36 33.24
N ILE A 751 -3.96 10.17 32.69
CA ILE A 751 -3.68 8.98 33.49
C ILE A 751 -2.40 9.15 34.31
N ALA A 752 -1.33 9.68 33.71
CA ALA A 752 -0.09 9.97 34.43
C ALA A 752 -0.35 10.91 35.62
N LYS A 753 -1.07 12.02 35.41
CA LYS A 753 -1.50 12.93 36.49
C LYS A 753 -2.36 12.24 37.55
N LEU A 754 -3.29 11.36 37.17
CA LEU A 754 -4.12 10.60 38.12
C LEU A 754 -3.26 9.62 38.94
N MET A 755 -2.27 8.97 38.32
CA MET A 755 -1.31 8.13 39.04
C MET A 755 -0.49 8.99 40.02
N VAL A 756 0.08 10.10 39.55
CA VAL A 756 0.86 11.03 40.38
C VAL A 756 0.04 11.62 41.53
N SER A 757 -1.28 11.83 41.35
CA SER A 757 -2.16 12.29 42.42
C SER A 757 -2.19 11.35 43.64
N LYS A 758 -1.91 10.05 43.44
CA LYS A 758 -1.77 9.10 44.56
C LYS A 758 -0.53 9.36 45.39
N PHE A 759 0.56 9.81 44.78
CA PHE A 759 1.73 10.29 45.50
C PHE A 759 1.47 11.62 46.20
N SER A 760 0.69 12.52 45.58
CA SER A 760 0.41 13.87 46.11
C SER A 760 -0.08 13.86 47.55
N THR A 761 -0.96 12.94 47.94
CA THR A 761 -1.50 12.90 49.31
C THR A 761 -0.39 12.64 50.34
N PHE A 762 0.54 11.74 50.02
CA PHE A 762 1.67 11.39 50.90
C PHE A 762 2.77 12.47 50.86
N ILE A 763 3.03 13.06 49.68
CA ILE A 763 3.99 14.16 49.50
C ILE A 763 3.51 15.42 50.27
N SER A 764 2.26 15.84 50.10
CA SER A 764 1.71 17.00 50.81
C SER A 764 1.66 16.78 52.32
N PHE A 765 1.46 15.53 52.76
CA PHE A 765 1.61 15.17 54.17
C PHE A 765 3.06 15.35 54.64
N ALA A 766 4.06 14.85 53.89
CA ALA A 766 5.48 15.00 54.21
C ALA A 766 5.89 16.49 54.29
N PHE A 767 5.47 17.30 53.32
CA PHE A 767 5.67 18.76 53.25
C PHE A 767 4.63 19.56 54.05
N SER A 768 4.17 19.05 55.20
CA SER A 768 3.23 19.76 56.07
C SER A 768 3.93 20.55 57.18
N ARG A 769 3.31 21.64 57.66
CA ARG A 769 3.81 22.40 58.81
C ARG A 769 3.88 21.58 60.10
N ASP A 770 3.02 20.58 60.25
CA ASP A 770 3.05 19.71 61.41
C ASP A 770 4.27 18.79 61.40
N ASN A 771 4.65 18.26 60.22
CA ASN A 771 5.93 17.56 60.06
C ASN A 771 7.12 18.49 60.26
N LEU A 772 7.11 19.69 59.67
CA LEU A 772 8.19 20.68 59.86
C LEU A 772 8.46 20.99 61.35
N LYS A 773 7.40 21.17 62.16
CA LYS A 773 7.50 21.37 63.62
C LYS A 773 8.06 20.16 64.37
N ILE A 774 7.80 18.95 63.89
CA ILE A 774 8.33 17.72 64.48
C ILE A 774 9.85 17.69 64.38
N PHE A 775 10.43 18.19 63.27
CA PHE A 775 11.88 18.19 63.01
C PHE A 775 12.62 19.42 63.56
N CYS A 776 12.05 20.62 63.43
CA CYS A 776 12.69 21.86 63.92
C CYS A 776 12.47 22.11 65.43
N GLY A 777 11.56 21.35 66.07
CA GLY A 777 11.23 21.44 67.48
C GLY A 777 10.31 22.63 67.83
N SER A 778 9.59 22.52 68.96
CA SER A 778 8.59 23.52 69.40
C SER A 778 9.16 24.89 69.80
N ASN A 779 10.50 25.02 69.97
CA ASN A 779 11.21 26.27 70.27
C ASN A 779 12.15 26.73 69.11
N GLU A 780 12.02 26.15 67.91
CA GLU A 780 12.56 26.71 66.64
C GLU A 780 14.09 26.93 66.60
N SER A 781 14.86 26.26 67.46
CA SER A 781 16.31 26.46 67.64
C SER A 781 17.16 25.22 67.32
N LEU A 782 16.55 24.09 66.97
CA LEU A 782 17.26 22.85 66.66
C LEU A 782 17.53 22.79 65.15
N ARG A 783 18.81 22.74 64.76
CA ARG A 783 19.19 22.28 63.42
C ARG A 783 18.98 20.76 63.38
N PRO A 784 18.10 20.22 62.54
CA PRO A 784 17.91 18.77 62.46
C PRO A 784 19.23 18.12 62.03
N THR A 785 19.68 17.11 62.79
CA THR A 785 20.88 16.32 62.48
C THR A 785 20.59 15.10 61.61
N ASP A 786 19.34 14.67 61.50
CA ASP A 786 18.93 13.46 60.77
C ASP A 786 17.71 13.71 59.86
N ASP A 787 17.85 13.38 58.57
CA ASP A 787 16.87 13.52 57.47
C ASP A 787 15.72 12.47 57.52
N SER A 788 15.44 11.89 58.68
CA SER A 788 14.52 10.74 58.87
C SER A 788 13.10 10.88 58.29
N ALA A 789 12.59 12.11 58.07
CA ALA A 789 11.31 12.34 57.38
C ALA A 789 11.38 12.03 55.87
N MET A 790 12.49 12.45 55.26
CA MET A 790 12.71 12.31 53.83
C MET A 790 13.10 10.89 53.48
N ASP A 791 13.73 10.16 54.40
CA ASP A 791 13.95 8.71 54.27
C ASP A 791 12.62 7.95 54.13
N ILE A 792 11.61 8.30 54.93
CA ILE A 792 10.29 7.67 54.88
C ILE A 792 9.57 7.97 53.55
N LEU A 793 9.59 9.23 53.13
CA LEU A 793 9.03 9.60 51.83
C LEU A 793 9.77 8.88 50.70
N GLY A 794 11.10 8.82 50.79
CA GLY A 794 11.98 8.10 49.88
C GLY A 794 11.64 6.62 49.79
N ASP A 795 11.41 5.94 50.92
CA ASP A 795 11.02 4.53 50.97
C ASP A 795 9.66 4.27 50.30
N TYR A 796 8.66 5.11 50.60
CA TYR A 796 7.33 5.02 49.97
C TYR A 796 7.40 5.24 48.45
N LEU A 797 8.17 6.24 48.02
CA LEU A 797 8.41 6.52 46.61
C LEU A 797 9.16 5.36 45.96
N ASN A 798 10.20 4.81 46.58
CA ASN A 798 11.00 3.71 46.05
C ASN A 798 10.17 2.41 45.90
N ALA A 799 9.32 2.08 46.87
CA ALA A 799 8.43 0.92 46.80
C ALA A 799 7.45 1.00 45.62
N ASN A 800 6.97 2.20 45.28
CA ASN A 800 6.09 2.38 44.12
C ASN A 800 6.86 2.54 42.80
N LEU A 801 7.95 3.32 42.80
CA LEU A 801 8.79 3.54 41.63
C LEU A 801 9.44 2.24 41.14
N SER A 802 9.78 1.31 42.03
CA SER A 802 10.26 -0.02 41.65
C SER A 802 9.20 -0.84 40.88
N ILE A 803 7.93 -0.83 41.33
CA ILE A 803 6.79 -1.45 40.62
C ILE A 803 6.57 -0.77 39.25
N LEU A 804 6.69 0.56 39.22
CA LEU A 804 6.58 1.32 37.98
C LEU A 804 7.75 1.02 37.05
N ALA A 805 8.98 0.86 37.53
CA ALA A 805 10.16 0.59 36.72
C ALA A 805 10.14 -0.81 36.10
N THR A 806 9.63 -1.82 36.82
CA THR A 806 9.43 -3.16 36.25
C THR A 806 8.39 -3.13 35.14
N SER A 807 7.30 -2.38 35.33
CA SER A 807 6.12 -2.45 34.46
C SER A 807 6.12 -1.43 33.30
N LEU A 808 6.54 -0.18 33.53
CA LEU A 808 6.54 0.89 32.53
C LEU A 808 7.74 0.81 31.57
N THR A 809 7.60 1.43 30.39
CA THR A 809 8.76 1.75 29.56
C THR A 809 9.63 2.83 30.22
N HIS A 810 10.91 2.87 29.87
CA HIS A 810 11.85 3.83 30.45
C HIS A 810 11.40 5.30 30.26
N GLU A 811 10.93 5.65 29.06
CA GLU A 811 10.42 7.00 28.76
C GLU A 811 9.22 7.38 29.66
N LEU A 812 8.26 6.47 29.83
CA LEU A 812 7.09 6.73 30.67
C LEU A 812 7.44 6.79 32.16
N LEU A 813 8.37 5.96 32.62
CA LEU A 813 8.88 6.01 33.99
C LEU A 813 9.47 7.39 34.28
N LEU A 814 10.38 7.87 33.42
CA LEU A 814 10.98 9.20 33.56
C LEU A 814 9.91 10.29 33.56
N LYS A 815 8.91 10.20 32.67
CA LYS A 815 7.80 11.16 32.65
C LYS A 815 7.02 11.19 33.97
N VAL A 816 6.64 10.03 34.51
CA VAL A 816 5.93 9.94 35.80
C VAL A 816 6.80 10.46 36.94
N MET A 817 8.11 10.20 36.93
CA MET A 817 9.05 10.73 37.91
C MET A 817 9.16 12.25 37.85
N VAL A 818 9.27 12.85 36.66
CA VAL A 818 9.29 14.31 36.48
C VAL A 818 7.97 14.95 36.91
N GLU A 819 6.82 14.35 36.58
CA GLU A 819 5.52 14.84 37.06
C GLU A 819 5.38 14.72 38.59
N THR A 820 5.92 13.66 39.18
CA THR A 820 5.97 13.49 40.64
C THR A 820 6.88 14.54 41.29
N TRP A 821 8.01 14.85 40.67
CA TRP A 821 8.90 15.93 41.10
C TRP A 821 8.20 17.29 41.08
N GLU A 822 7.42 17.61 40.06
CA GLU A 822 6.62 18.85 40.03
C GLU A 822 5.60 18.92 41.18
N VAL A 823 5.04 17.79 41.62
CA VAL A 823 4.19 17.74 42.82
C VAL A 823 4.98 17.98 44.11
N VAL A 824 6.22 17.48 44.20
CA VAL A 824 7.15 17.81 45.30
C VAL A 824 7.43 19.31 45.33
N LEU A 825 7.77 19.91 44.19
CA LEU A 825 8.00 21.36 44.09
C LEU A 825 6.76 22.17 44.46
N THR A 826 5.57 21.70 44.09
CA THR A 826 4.31 22.35 44.44
C THR A 826 4.04 22.31 45.94
N SER A 827 4.25 21.14 46.56
CA SER A 827 4.05 20.98 48.00
C SER A 827 5.08 21.80 48.80
N ALA A 828 6.33 21.88 48.32
CA ALA A 828 7.36 22.73 48.92
C ALA A 828 7.03 24.23 48.77
N ASP A 829 6.58 24.66 47.60
CA ASP A 829 6.16 26.05 47.34
C ASP A 829 4.99 26.49 48.23
N GLU A 830 3.96 25.65 48.36
CA GLU A 830 2.80 25.88 49.24
C GLU A 830 3.20 25.94 50.73
N LEU A 831 4.19 25.16 51.15
CA LEU A 831 4.73 25.20 52.50
C LEU A 831 5.54 26.48 52.76
N LEU A 832 6.40 26.86 51.81
CA LEU A 832 7.36 27.97 51.92
C LEU A 832 6.68 29.33 52.02
N LEU A 833 5.65 29.58 51.20
CA LEU A 833 5.04 30.89 51.09
C LEU A 833 3.50 30.82 51.08
N PRO A 834 2.80 31.79 51.70
CA PRO A 834 1.34 31.82 51.68
C PRO A 834 0.80 32.05 50.26
N SER A 835 -0.43 31.58 49.99
CA SER A 835 -1.13 31.87 48.73
C SER A 835 -1.46 33.36 48.60
N LEU A 836 -1.37 33.90 47.38
CA LEU A 836 -1.76 35.29 47.06
C LEU A 836 -3.22 35.59 47.43
N ASN A 837 -4.10 34.59 47.30
CA ASN A 837 -5.53 34.74 47.60
C ASN A 837 -5.82 34.95 49.09
N SER A 838 -4.86 34.64 49.98
CA SER A 838 -5.00 34.89 51.42
C SER A 838 -5.21 36.37 51.77
N VAL A 839 -4.86 37.28 50.85
CA VAL A 839 -4.89 38.74 51.04
C VAL A 839 -6.19 39.38 50.52
N LYS A 840 -6.95 38.74 49.62
CA LYS A 840 -8.21 39.31 49.07
C LYS A 840 -9.22 39.70 50.18
N ASN A 841 -9.17 39.01 51.33
CA ASN A 841 -10.02 39.31 52.50
C ASN A 841 -9.60 40.59 53.29
N TYR A 842 -8.39 41.12 53.09
CA TYR A 842 -7.93 42.37 53.72
C TYR A 842 -8.53 43.62 53.05
N LEU A 843 -8.87 43.57 51.76
CA LEU A 843 -9.51 44.70 51.06
C LEU A 843 -10.94 44.95 51.55
N LEU A 844 -11.62 43.90 52.01
CA LEU A 844 -12.93 43.99 52.66
C LEU A 844 -12.88 44.69 54.02
N LYS A 845 -11.69 44.78 54.63
CA LYS A 845 -11.42 45.41 55.93
C LYS A 845 -11.59 46.93 55.86
N ASP A 846 -11.20 47.57 54.75
CA ASP A 846 -11.28 49.02 54.56
C ASP A 846 -12.64 49.51 54.03
N LYS A 847 -13.39 48.67 53.31
CA LYS A 847 -14.72 49.04 52.76
C LYS A 847 -15.88 48.89 53.77
N ILE A 848 -15.69 48.25 54.93
CA ILE A 848 -16.77 47.94 55.89
C ILE A 848 -16.46 48.55 57.28
N SER A 849 -16.60 49.88 57.36
CA SER A 849 -16.63 50.67 58.61
C SER A 849 -18.02 50.58 59.31
N GLY A 850 -18.51 49.36 59.55
CA GLY A 850 -19.85 49.12 60.11
C GLY A 850 -19.83 48.06 61.20
N GLY A 851 -19.79 48.50 62.46
CA GLY A 851 -19.69 47.64 63.65
C GLY A 851 -20.94 46.79 63.86
N PHE A 852 -20.91 45.54 63.42
CA PHE A 852 -21.57 44.38 64.06
C PHE A 852 -21.21 43.04 63.37
N LYS A 853 -20.76 43.06 62.10
CA LYS A 853 -20.36 41.87 61.32
C LYS A 853 -18.94 41.34 61.60
N TRP A 854 -18.14 42.09 62.35
CA TRP A 854 -16.71 41.79 62.57
C TRP A 854 -16.44 40.57 63.44
N LYS A 855 -17.31 40.26 64.41
CA LYS A 855 -17.09 39.17 65.39
C LYS A 855 -17.24 37.77 64.78
N ILE A 856 -17.97 37.66 63.66
CA ILE A 856 -18.14 36.40 62.90
C ILE A 856 -16.99 36.24 61.91
N LEU A 857 -16.58 37.33 61.26
CA LEU A 857 -15.45 37.35 60.32
C LEU A 857 -14.10 37.13 61.01
N SER A 858 -13.91 37.64 62.24
CA SER A 858 -12.65 37.49 62.99
C SER A 858 -12.32 36.03 63.34
N ASN A 859 -13.32 35.20 63.64
CA ASN A 859 -13.12 33.78 63.92
C ASN A 859 -12.88 32.96 62.63
N GLN A 860 -13.41 33.39 61.48
CA GLN A 860 -13.13 32.81 60.17
C GLN A 860 -11.71 33.18 59.69
N ILE A 861 -11.30 34.44 59.86
CA ILE A 861 -9.93 34.91 59.62
C ILE A 861 -8.92 34.21 60.55
N ALA A 862 -9.29 33.90 61.80
CA ALA A 862 -8.43 33.16 62.73
C ALA A 862 -8.26 31.67 62.38
N LYS A 863 -9.23 31.03 61.71
CA LYS A 863 -9.10 29.66 61.18
C LYS A 863 -8.25 29.62 59.90
N ILE A 864 -8.46 30.58 58.99
CA ILE A 864 -7.62 30.77 57.79
C ILE A 864 -6.18 31.17 58.18
N GLY A 865 -6.03 31.91 59.29
CA GLY A 865 -4.76 32.37 59.83
C GLY A 865 -3.89 31.31 60.53
N LYS A 866 -4.33 30.05 60.66
CA LYS A 866 -3.48 28.99 61.24
C LYS A 866 -2.23 28.69 60.40
N ASN A 867 -2.25 29.00 59.10
CA ASN A 867 -1.15 28.75 58.15
C ASN A 867 -0.37 30.01 57.72
N THR A 868 -0.62 31.19 58.30
CA THR A 868 -0.04 32.46 57.81
C THR A 868 1.18 32.96 58.59
N ARG A 869 1.71 32.17 59.54
CA ARG A 869 2.96 32.53 60.23
C ARG A 869 4.13 32.49 59.22
N ALA A 870 4.98 33.52 59.22
CA ALA A 870 6.24 33.53 58.48
C ALA A 870 7.16 32.42 59.00
N LEU A 871 7.76 31.65 58.09
CA LEU A 871 8.78 30.66 58.43
C LEU A 871 10.08 31.34 58.86
N THR A 872 10.83 30.67 59.73
CA THR A 872 12.19 31.04 60.13
C THR A 872 13.21 30.64 59.06
N MET A 873 14.40 31.26 59.07
CA MET A 873 15.45 30.91 58.10
C MET A 873 15.89 29.44 58.24
N ASN A 874 15.97 28.91 59.46
CA ASN A 874 16.28 27.50 59.70
C ASN A 874 15.23 26.55 59.06
N GLU A 875 13.95 26.91 59.12
CA GLU A 875 12.88 26.14 58.49
C GLU A 875 12.99 26.19 56.96
N ILE A 876 13.31 27.36 56.39
CA ILE A 876 13.53 27.52 54.95
C ILE A 876 14.73 26.68 54.50
N ASP A 877 15.87 26.78 55.17
CA ASP A 877 17.07 26.00 54.88
C ASP A 877 16.81 24.49 54.97
N THR A 878 16.00 24.06 55.95
CA THR A 878 15.59 22.65 56.09
C THR A 878 14.79 22.17 54.88
N ILE A 879 13.83 22.97 54.39
CA ILE A 879 13.03 22.63 53.20
C ILE A 879 13.92 22.55 51.95
N PHE A 880 14.90 23.45 51.79
CA PHE A 880 15.84 23.38 50.67
C PHE A 880 16.79 22.17 50.76
N SER A 881 17.19 21.77 51.98
CA SER A 881 17.94 20.52 52.18
C SER A 881 17.12 19.30 51.74
N TRP A 882 15.83 19.25 52.11
CA TRP A 882 14.93 18.19 51.65
C TRP A 882 14.78 18.14 50.14
N LEU A 883 14.68 19.32 49.48
CA LEU A 883 14.64 19.40 48.03
C LEU A 883 15.91 18.88 47.37
N ASP A 884 17.10 19.13 47.94
CA ASP A 884 18.37 18.64 47.38
C ASP A 884 18.52 17.12 47.57
N SER A 885 18.14 16.60 48.74
CA SER A 885 18.09 15.15 49.02
C SER A 885 17.11 14.43 48.07
N LEU A 886 15.90 14.96 47.88
CA LEU A 886 14.93 14.39 46.94
C LEU A 886 15.37 14.55 45.48
N CYS A 887 15.98 15.67 45.10
CA CYS A 887 16.53 15.84 43.76
C CYS A 887 17.59 14.76 43.46
N SER A 888 18.44 14.44 44.45
CA SER A 888 19.45 13.38 44.35
C SER A 888 18.79 12.00 44.26
N PHE A 889 17.74 11.76 45.05
CA PHE A 889 16.92 10.55 44.98
C PHE A 889 16.30 10.34 43.59
N PHE A 890 15.66 11.36 43.01
CA PHE A 890 15.05 11.25 41.69
C PHE A 890 16.11 11.10 40.59
N TYR A 891 17.27 11.73 40.72
CA TYR A 891 18.37 11.57 39.76
C TYR A 891 18.95 10.14 39.74
N ASN A 892 18.98 9.48 40.91
CA ASN A 892 19.36 8.08 41.09
C ASN A 892 20.65 7.69 40.34
N ASP A 893 21.75 8.41 40.59
CA ASP A 893 23.07 8.21 39.95
C ASP A 893 23.07 8.18 38.40
N GLY A 894 22.04 8.76 37.77
CA GLY A 894 21.88 8.83 36.32
C GLY A 894 20.91 7.81 35.72
N ASP A 895 20.34 6.91 36.54
CA ASP A 895 19.28 5.98 36.13
C ASP A 895 17.88 6.63 36.15
N GLY A 896 17.73 7.81 36.77
CA GLY A 896 16.50 8.60 36.81
C GLY A 896 16.50 9.80 35.85
N PRO A 897 15.55 10.75 36.00
CA PRO A 897 15.47 11.91 35.12
C PRO A 897 16.75 12.75 35.17
N PRO A 898 17.19 13.30 34.02
CA PRO A 898 18.42 14.08 33.97
C PRO A 898 18.30 15.35 34.82
N LEU A 899 19.41 15.77 35.45
CA LEU A 899 19.44 17.00 36.27
C LEU A 899 18.95 18.25 35.52
N LYS A 900 19.13 18.28 34.19
CA LYS A 900 18.62 19.37 33.35
C LYS A 900 17.10 19.46 33.37
N GLU A 901 16.39 18.35 33.51
CA GLU A 901 14.92 18.34 33.61
C GLU A 901 14.47 18.62 35.04
N LEU A 902 15.13 18.03 36.04
CA LEU A 902 14.79 18.25 37.47
C LEU A 902 15.06 19.68 37.93
N LYS A 903 16.26 20.22 37.64
CA LYS A 903 16.69 21.57 38.05
C LYS A 903 16.38 22.65 37.01
N GLY A 904 16.06 22.25 35.78
CA GLY A 904 15.72 23.19 34.71
C GLY A 904 14.26 23.61 34.70
N SER A 905 13.41 23.07 35.57
CA SER A 905 12.03 23.53 35.67
C SER A 905 11.98 24.97 36.16
N ALA A 906 11.16 25.80 35.50
CA ALA A 906 11.01 27.20 35.88
C ALA A 906 10.58 27.33 37.34
N LYS A 907 9.75 26.40 37.83
CA LYS A 907 9.30 26.36 39.23
C LYS A 907 10.46 26.15 40.20
N TYR A 908 11.36 25.19 39.93
CA TYR A 908 12.53 24.95 40.77
C TYR A 908 13.45 26.18 40.84
N GLN A 909 13.73 26.81 39.69
CA GLN A 909 14.59 28.00 39.64
C GLN A 909 13.98 29.19 40.39
N LEU A 910 12.67 29.36 40.27
CA LEU A 910 11.91 30.40 40.94
C LEU A 910 11.93 30.26 42.47
N LEU A 911 11.97 29.04 43.01
CA LEU A 911 12.08 28.83 44.46
C LEU A 911 13.35 29.46 45.06
N PHE A 912 14.47 29.52 44.32
CA PHE A 912 15.70 30.15 44.81
C PHE A 912 15.59 31.67 45.00
N LEU A 913 14.59 32.33 44.43
CA LEU A 913 14.31 33.73 44.73
C LEU A 913 13.86 33.94 46.18
N ILE A 914 13.31 32.89 46.81
CA ILE A 914 12.83 32.94 48.18
C ILE A 914 13.99 33.23 49.13
N PRO A 915 15.00 32.35 49.32
CA PRO A 915 16.08 32.60 50.28
C PRO A 915 16.89 33.87 49.99
N ILE A 916 16.97 34.31 48.72
CA ILE A 916 17.67 35.54 48.34
C ILE A 916 16.94 36.78 48.86
N ASN A 917 15.62 36.83 48.69
CA ASN A 917 14.81 38.02 48.99
C ASN A 917 14.05 37.92 50.32
N TYR A 918 14.10 36.78 51.01
CA TYR A 918 13.33 36.56 52.24
C TYR A 918 13.78 37.44 53.40
N ASP A 919 15.05 37.86 53.44
CA ASP A 919 15.59 38.76 54.47
C ASP A 919 15.44 40.25 54.12
N SER A 920 15.18 40.59 52.85
CA SER A 920 15.05 41.97 52.36
C SER A 920 13.91 42.75 53.04
N GLY A 921 14.05 44.08 53.10
CA GLY A 921 13.01 44.96 53.63
C GLY A 921 11.77 45.02 52.71
N ALA A 922 10.60 45.33 53.26
CA ALA A 922 9.36 45.43 52.46
C ALA A 922 9.51 46.46 51.32
N ASP A 923 10.13 47.61 51.57
CA ASP A 923 10.31 48.67 50.56
C ASP A 923 11.27 48.27 49.42
N GLU A 924 12.24 47.39 49.68
CA GLU A 924 13.17 46.89 48.67
C GLU A 924 12.46 45.94 47.70
N ILE A 925 11.64 45.04 48.23
CA ILE A 925 10.86 44.10 47.43
C ILE A 925 9.79 44.83 46.62
N ILE A 926 9.15 45.87 47.19
CA ILE A 926 8.19 46.71 46.45
C ILE A 926 8.85 47.37 45.23
N LYS A 927 10.06 47.92 45.36
CA LYS A 927 10.79 48.49 44.22
C LYS A 927 11.12 47.45 43.13
N GLU A 928 11.47 46.22 43.53
CA GLU A 928 11.69 45.15 42.57
C GLU A 928 10.38 44.78 41.84
N VAL A 929 9.25 44.72 42.56
CA VAL A 929 7.92 44.48 41.98
C VAL A 929 7.52 45.60 41.00
N GLU A 930 7.73 46.86 41.36
CA GLU A 930 7.45 48.01 40.50
C GLU A 930 8.31 47.97 39.22
N GLY A 931 9.57 47.57 39.31
CA GLY A 931 10.46 47.40 38.16
C GLY A 931 10.04 46.28 37.19
N LEU A 932 9.28 45.29 37.66
CA LEU A 932 8.74 44.21 36.83
C LEU A 932 7.39 44.56 36.19
N SER A 933 6.76 45.67 36.60
CA SER A 933 5.36 45.96 36.26
C SER A 933 5.10 46.08 34.75
N GLU A 934 5.98 46.74 34.00
CA GLU A 934 5.83 46.91 32.54
C GLU A 934 5.89 45.57 31.79
N GLU A 935 6.87 44.72 32.11
CA GLU A 935 7.03 43.39 31.49
C GLU A 935 5.88 42.45 31.85
N VAL A 936 5.38 42.52 33.09
CA VAL A 936 4.20 41.74 33.53
C VAL A 936 2.96 42.17 32.76
N LEU A 937 2.76 43.47 32.55
CA LEU A 937 1.63 43.97 31.76
C LEU A 937 1.71 43.47 30.32
N LYS A 938 2.90 43.54 29.72
CA LYS A 938 3.14 42.99 28.40
C LYS A 938 2.82 41.50 28.34
N GLU A 939 3.31 40.70 29.29
CA GLU A 939 3.02 39.26 29.36
C GLU A 939 1.52 38.95 29.58
N LEU A 940 0.81 39.74 30.39
CA LEU A 940 -0.64 39.62 30.59
C LEU A 940 -1.42 39.93 29.31
N THR A 941 -1.01 40.95 28.55
CA THR A 941 -1.62 41.26 27.26
C THR A 941 -1.34 40.16 26.22
N GLU A 942 -0.11 39.64 26.17
CA GLU A 942 0.30 38.57 25.24
C GLU A 942 -0.34 37.21 25.53
N ARG A 943 -0.76 36.94 26.77
CA ARG A 943 -1.57 35.77 27.14
C ARG A 943 -3.01 35.86 26.64
N ASN A 944 -3.55 37.08 26.59
CA ASN A 944 -4.96 37.33 26.24
C ASN A 944 -5.15 37.67 24.75
N TYR A 945 -4.09 38.10 24.06
CA TYR A 945 -4.07 38.43 22.64
C TYR A 945 -2.99 37.62 21.91
N PHE A 946 -3.40 36.57 21.20
CA PHE A 946 -2.47 35.78 20.38
C PHE A 946 -2.16 36.43 19.01
N ASP A 947 -2.96 37.41 18.57
CA ASP A 947 -3.00 37.89 17.17
C ASP A 947 -2.56 39.34 16.92
N ILE A 948 -1.99 40.05 17.90
CA ILE A 948 -1.69 41.50 17.72
C ILE A 948 -0.62 41.79 16.64
N ASN A 949 0.07 40.80 16.07
CA ASN A 949 1.17 41.05 15.12
C ASN A 949 0.97 40.60 13.66
N ASP A 950 -0.15 40.00 13.26
CA ASP A 950 -0.19 39.26 11.98
C ASP A 950 -1.19 39.74 10.91
N SER A 951 -1.54 41.03 10.89
CA SER A 951 -2.37 41.54 9.79
C SER A 951 -1.62 41.81 8.48
N ASN A 952 -0.34 41.44 8.32
CA ASN A 952 0.41 41.84 7.10
C ASN A 952 1.53 40.92 6.55
N ASN A 953 1.84 39.72 7.06
CA ASN A 953 2.81 38.84 6.36
C ASN A 953 2.64 37.34 6.72
N SER A 954 1.94 36.60 5.87
CA SER A 954 1.69 35.16 6.02
C SER A 954 2.89 34.26 5.65
N SER A 955 4.09 34.52 6.17
CA SER A 955 5.23 33.61 5.88
C SER A 955 6.36 33.53 6.91
N ASN A 956 6.30 34.16 8.08
CA ASN A 956 7.35 34.01 9.09
C ASN A 956 6.77 33.88 10.51
N GLY A 957 6.61 32.65 11.01
CA GLY A 957 6.10 32.31 12.35
C GLY A 957 7.02 32.68 13.53
N ALA A 958 7.85 33.73 13.41
CA ALA A 958 8.90 34.06 14.37
C ALA A 958 8.45 34.99 15.52
N ASN A 959 7.24 35.55 15.50
CA ASN A 959 6.79 36.58 16.44
C ASN A 959 5.54 36.19 17.25
N SER A 960 5.35 34.90 17.55
CA SER A 960 4.31 34.42 18.48
C SER A 960 4.76 34.58 19.93
N SER A 961 3.86 35.02 20.82
CA SER A 961 4.12 35.01 22.27
C SER A 961 4.42 33.58 22.76
N ASN A 962 5.19 33.44 23.85
CA ASN A 962 5.50 32.12 24.43
C ASN A 962 4.23 31.34 24.81
N ALA A 963 3.21 32.05 25.33
CA ALA A 963 1.91 31.49 25.64
C ALA A 963 1.19 31.01 24.37
N GLY A 964 1.23 31.81 23.30
CA GLY A 964 0.67 31.44 21.99
C GLY A 964 1.32 30.21 21.38
N THR A 965 2.64 30.09 21.48
CA THR A 965 3.39 28.92 20.99
C THR A 965 2.98 27.64 21.73
N ILE A 966 2.79 27.72 23.05
CA ILE A 966 2.33 26.58 23.87
C ILE A 966 0.86 26.23 23.57
N ALA A 967 0.01 27.24 23.33
CA ALA A 967 -1.38 27.02 22.95
C ALA A 967 -1.48 26.34 21.57
N ARG A 968 -0.73 26.84 20.58
CA ARG A 968 -0.68 26.29 19.22
C ARG A 968 -0.19 24.84 19.19
N SER A 969 0.80 24.48 20.00
CA SER A 969 1.28 23.08 20.07
C SER A 969 0.20 22.09 20.54
N LYS A 970 -0.86 22.58 21.20
CA LYS A 970 -1.97 21.75 21.67
C LYS A 970 -3.10 21.61 20.63
N THR A 971 -3.07 22.32 19.51
CA THR A 971 -4.11 22.25 18.46
C THR A 971 -4.13 20.88 17.77
N VAL A 972 -5.28 20.49 17.20
CA VAL A 972 -5.42 19.26 16.40
C VAL A 972 -4.47 19.31 15.20
N MET A 973 -4.39 20.46 14.52
CA MET A 973 -3.56 20.63 13.34
C MET A 973 -2.06 20.54 13.64
N ALA A 974 -1.59 21.08 14.78
CA ALA A 974 -0.21 20.88 15.24
C ALA A 974 0.13 19.40 15.48
N ASN A 975 -0.88 18.59 15.79
CA ASN A 975 -0.74 17.16 16.01
C ASN A 975 -1.04 16.31 14.76
N GLY A 976 -1.38 16.94 13.63
CA GLY A 976 -1.87 16.27 12.42
C GLY A 976 -0.82 15.44 11.69
N SER A 977 0.44 15.87 11.68
CA SER A 977 1.55 15.16 11.04
C SER A 977 2.73 14.94 11.99
N ALA A 978 3.57 13.93 11.73
CA ALA A 978 4.74 13.61 12.54
C ALA A 978 5.76 14.75 12.51
N ARG A 979 5.86 15.44 11.36
CA ARG A 979 6.70 16.63 11.19
C ARG A 979 6.19 17.78 12.05
N ALA A 980 4.90 18.13 11.94
CA ALA A 980 4.29 19.21 12.71
C ALA A 980 4.41 18.95 14.23
N ARG A 981 4.22 17.70 14.67
CA ARG A 981 4.39 17.29 16.08
C ARG A 981 5.80 17.56 16.58
N LYS A 982 6.82 17.15 15.82
CA LYS A 982 8.22 17.34 16.22
C LYS A 982 8.63 18.81 16.23
N GLU A 983 8.17 19.60 15.27
CA GLU A 983 8.44 21.04 15.21
C GLU A 983 7.78 21.76 16.41
N THR A 984 6.49 21.54 16.62
CA THR A 984 5.72 22.19 17.70
C THR A 984 6.13 21.73 19.11
N GLU A 985 6.53 20.47 19.30
CA GLU A 985 7.06 19.99 20.58
C GLU A 985 8.38 20.68 20.94
N ASN A 986 9.28 20.87 19.97
CA ASN A 986 10.55 21.56 20.19
C ASN A 986 10.34 23.04 20.51
N GLU A 987 9.40 23.70 19.82
CA GLU A 987 9.03 25.08 20.09
C GLU A 987 8.37 25.24 21.47
N ALA A 988 7.43 24.35 21.83
CA ALA A 988 6.79 24.35 23.14
C ALA A 988 7.79 24.09 24.28
N LYS A 989 8.77 23.20 24.09
CA LYS A 989 9.86 22.96 25.05
C LYS A 989 10.71 24.23 25.27
N LYS A 990 11.03 24.96 24.21
CA LYS A 990 11.75 26.25 24.31
C LYS A 990 10.90 27.30 25.03
N ALA A 991 9.63 27.45 24.67
CA ALA A 991 8.72 28.41 25.28
C ALA A 991 8.51 28.15 26.80
N LYS A 992 8.39 26.87 27.21
CA LYS A 992 8.26 26.48 28.63
C LYS A 992 9.51 26.73 29.48
N SER A 993 10.68 26.78 28.86
CA SER A 993 11.96 27.00 29.58
C SER A 993 12.18 28.46 29.99
N ILE A 994 11.42 29.40 29.42
CA ILE A 994 11.53 30.82 29.71
C ILE A 994 10.78 31.12 31.01
N ILE A 995 11.46 31.71 31.98
CA ILE A 995 10.85 32.12 33.25
C ILE A 995 9.85 33.25 32.99
N SER A 996 8.59 33.04 33.39
CA SER A 996 7.53 34.04 33.35
C SER A 996 7.80 35.17 34.33
N TYR A 997 7.70 36.42 33.86
CA TYR A 997 7.78 37.61 34.72
C TYR A 997 6.61 37.67 35.70
N ILE A 998 5.43 37.21 35.28
CA ILE A 998 4.25 37.05 36.16
C ILE A 998 4.58 36.11 37.33
N SER A 999 5.18 34.94 37.05
CA SER A 999 5.55 33.98 38.09
C SER A 999 6.63 34.52 39.03
N LYS A 1000 7.59 35.30 38.51
CA LYS A 1000 8.59 36.00 39.32
C LYS A 1000 7.94 37.02 40.26
N GLU A 1001 7.09 37.91 39.74
CA GLU A 1001 6.37 38.90 40.56
C GLU A 1001 5.49 38.21 41.61
N ASN A 1002 4.84 37.08 41.27
CA ASN A 1002 4.02 36.32 42.21
C ASN A 1002 4.80 35.86 43.44
N ILE A 1003 6.04 35.39 43.30
CA ILE A 1003 6.86 35.00 44.45
C ILE A 1003 7.24 36.20 45.30
N LEU A 1004 7.63 37.32 44.69
CA LEU A 1004 7.94 38.55 45.43
C LEU A 1004 6.74 39.07 46.22
N LEU A 1005 5.55 39.06 45.59
CA LEU A 1005 4.30 39.42 46.25
C LEU A 1005 3.98 38.46 47.40
N ARG A 1006 4.20 37.15 47.24
CA ARG A 1006 4.00 36.16 48.32
C ARG A 1006 4.99 36.34 49.47
N ILE A 1007 6.23 36.76 49.21
CA ILE A 1007 7.20 37.15 50.26
C ILE A 1007 6.72 38.42 50.98
N LEU A 1008 6.18 39.42 50.27
CA LEU A 1008 5.63 40.64 50.90
C LEU A 1008 4.50 40.35 51.89
N ILE A 1009 3.70 39.29 51.67
CA ILE A 1009 2.65 38.87 52.62
C ILE A 1009 3.23 38.52 54.00
N THR A 1010 4.46 38.00 54.05
CA THR A 1010 5.11 37.61 55.31
C THR A 1010 5.67 38.81 56.10
N LYS A 1011 5.79 39.99 55.47
CA LYS A 1011 6.39 41.21 56.02
C LYS A 1011 5.43 42.09 56.86
N GLY A 1012 4.32 41.54 57.34
CA GLY A 1012 3.37 42.24 58.21
C GLY A 1012 2.25 42.97 57.46
N GLU A 1013 1.53 43.88 58.14
CA GLU A 1013 0.31 44.50 57.58
C GLU A 1013 0.59 45.41 56.37
N TYR A 1014 1.71 46.15 56.37
CA TYR A 1014 2.08 47.03 55.26
C TYR A 1014 2.25 46.26 53.93
N GLY A 1015 2.99 45.16 53.95
CA GLY A 1015 3.16 44.29 52.77
C GLY A 1015 1.85 43.68 52.31
N LYS A 1016 0.98 43.25 53.23
CA LYS A 1016 -0.35 42.72 52.89
C LYS A 1016 -1.22 43.77 52.18
N CYS A 1017 -1.27 45.01 52.66
CA CYS A 1017 -2.06 46.07 52.01
C CYS A 1017 -1.60 46.34 50.57
N TYR A 1018 -0.28 46.43 50.35
CA TYR A 1018 0.28 46.62 49.01
C TYR A 1018 -0.08 45.47 48.06
N VAL A 1019 0.12 44.22 48.50
CA VAL A 1019 -0.19 43.03 47.70
C VAL A 1019 -1.68 43.00 47.33
N ALA A 1020 -2.57 43.36 48.25
CA ALA A 1020 -4.00 43.42 47.99
C ALA A 1020 -4.33 44.43 46.87
N GLY A 1021 -3.80 45.66 46.97
CA GLY A 1021 -3.98 46.68 45.94
C GLY A 1021 -3.40 46.26 44.59
N ARG A 1022 -2.25 45.57 44.57
CA ARG A 1022 -1.63 45.08 43.33
C ARG A 1022 -2.44 43.96 42.66
N ILE A 1023 -3.08 43.09 43.45
CA ILE A 1023 -3.98 42.05 42.93
C ILE A 1023 -5.23 42.68 42.30
N ASP A 1024 -5.85 43.64 42.97
CA ASP A 1024 -7.02 44.37 42.44
C ASP A 1024 -6.68 45.09 41.14
N GLN A 1025 -5.52 45.76 41.05
CA GLN A 1025 -5.05 46.40 39.82
C GLN A 1025 -4.92 45.40 38.66
N ARG A 1026 -4.35 44.22 38.92
CA ARG A 1026 -4.23 43.17 37.89
C ARG A 1026 -5.60 42.65 37.45
N GLU A 1027 -6.54 42.51 38.38
CA GLU A 1027 -7.91 42.06 38.09
C GLU A 1027 -8.67 43.10 37.25
N GLU A 1028 -8.56 44.39 37.57
CA GLU A 1028 -9.12 45.49 36.77
C GLU A 1028 -8.53 45.53 35.36
N LEU A 1029 -7.22 45.34 35.23
CA LEU A 1029 -6.54 45.31 33.92
C LEU A 1029 -6.95 44.10 33.10
N ALA A 1030 -7.05 42.92 33.70
CA ALA A 1030 -7.55 41.72 33.04
C ALA A 1030 -8.99 41.90 32.56
N ASN A 1031 -9.87 42.50 33.39
CA ASN A 1031 -11.25 42.81 33.02
C ASN A 1031 -11.35 43.87 31.90
N GLY A 1032 -10.46 44.87 31.91
CA GLY A 1032 -10.34 45.86 30.85
C GLY A 1032 -9.95 45.24 29.51
N ILE A 1033 -8.93 44.37 29.52
CA ILE A 1033 -8.48 43.61 28.34
C ILE A 1033 -9.62 42.72 27.80
N HIS A 1034 -10.33 42.02 28.69
CA HIS A 1034 -11.46 41.15 28.30
C HIS A 1034 -12.62 41.96 27.69
N SER A 1035 -12.93 43.13 28.24
CA SER A 1035 -13.97 44.03 27.71
C SER A 1035 -13.59 44.60 26.34
N GLU A 1036 -12.31 44.92 26.13
CA GLU A 1036 -11.78 45.37 24.83
C GLU A 1036 -11.88 44.26 23.77
N LYS A 1037 -11.59 43.01 24.15
CA LYS A 1037 -11.76 41.84 23.28
C LYS A 1037 -13.22 41.66 22.86
N LEU A 1038 -14.15 41.69 23.81
CA LEU A 1038 -15.59 41.60 23.52
C LEU A 1038 -16.06 42.74 22.60
N ALA A 1039 -15.58 43.96 22.81
CA ALA A 1039 -15.92 45.10 21.95
C ALA A 1039 -15.38 44.92 20.52
N LYS A 1040 -14.15 44.40 20.35
CA LYS A 1040 -13.58 44.10 19.02
C LYS A 1040 -14.33 42.97 18.31
N ALA A 1041 -14.65 41.89 19.01
CA ALA A 1041 -15.40 40.76 18.46
C ALA A 1041 -16.84 41.12 18.06
N ILE A 1042 -17.46 42.12 18.69
CA ILE A 1042 -18.77 42.66 18.30
C ILE A 1042 -18.66 43.62 17.10
N SER A 1043 -17.47 44.21 16.86
CA SER A 1043 -17.23 45.17 15.78
C SER A 1043 -16.76 44.54 14.45
N GLN A 1044 -16.27 43.30 14.51
CA GLN A 1044 -15.96 42.44 13.36
C GLN A 1044 -17.17 41.62 12.98
#